data_AF-A0A9N9TB52-F1
#
_entry.id   AF-A0A9N9TB52-F1
#
_cell.length_a   1.000
_cell.length_b   1.000
_cell.length_c   1.000
_cell.angle_alpha   90.00
_cell.angle_beta   90.00
_cell.angle_gamma   90.00
#
_symmetry.space_group_name_H-M   'P 1'
#
loop_
_entity.id
_entity.type
_entity.pdbx_description
1 polymer ?
#
loop_
_entity_poly.entity_id
_entity_poly.type
_entity_poly.pdbx_seq_one_letter_code
_entity_poly.pdbx_strand_id
1 'polypeptide(L)'
;MFIHFFLFSDKSQPKQSVTSHSLPSPIDVASTLQSNPATKHESVTALLGAWTELLLHDLASTGNMKSQDCCSDNAKKHGECYGKLGNGQCREYMRTLPAVDMDTCEFGYRDQMNLATSFLDASAIYGNTDQQVENLRTYDAGLVNVSACSACRSNALYSAILKEHNRVAVNLAQLNKHWNDEVLFYESRRIVIAELQHITYNEYLPIVLGEEAIVHSELELKTHGRFAKYSSTQKVGVFNEVAISALPVLLSMLPVSVMNETVETFAEMIDLLIQTPAQAPSVHIMVPIRREWDTASLFIHMGRDHGIPSYPKYLQYCTNSTSKKTPTFDSLKEFGIKDEYIKALKYMYRSPEDIDLMVGGLLEKAIPGTVVGSTFNCLLKKQFQLLKESDRFWYENDLPPSSLTDSQLKEIKKITVASLLCANTDDLERIQPKAFVQEDPYLNARISCDQHPLPQLSEWVEMDHMSDFSEDLLMDALEKAEKDLMDRRKMEYKVWSEVGGINPKSPQGVAAAFSKANKGALKLANTSLLFEFASNEIVNSLIHRRRRRQLFDNNAVADIFRDELSDALQQVDLGALIPPQTFDVDLQCDDNGPCDPTSPFRTYTGHCNNLRNPGWGKSLTTFNRLLPSVYDDGISKPRTIGVTGVGLPNPRVVSRVIHPDISNLHGRYTLMTMQFAQFLDHDLTMTPIHKGFHESIPDCRSCDSKRTVHPECNPFPIPSGDHYYPEINITSGERMCIPSMRSLPGQQKLGPREQVNQNTAFLDASQVYGENHCVLRDLKGQFGKMNATTHPVRGKELLPQSDKHPECKSPSGQCFIAGDGRASEQPALTAIHTVFMREHNRLSDLLRQINPHWDEDKVFEHARRIVIAENQQVAYNEFLPRILGWNAMNLYGLKLLPHGYYKEYNPACNPSIVNEFAAAAFRIGHSLLRPHIPRMSPTYQIINPPILLRDGFFKVDIMMREGMVDEITRGLTEKTPFSGVDLIALNIQRARDHGIPSYNNYRALCNLKRATSFEDLAREIPPEVISRLKRIYPTVDDIDLFPGGMSERPLQGGLIGPTFGCIIALQFRQLRKCDRFWYENEDPAVRFTEAQLAEIRKITLAKILCDNMDIQGEMQRAAFDLPSNFLNPRVPCNAHPAININAWKETARGQGCIIGDKQVSVGQSAFPSPCTSCICTSEGGNCASLRVTDCRQLLREWSKDDILRDEVCTAQCGFLLRESASANLPQSLNPPPLRNVRNGRPQFRNTDGFDSFGGFKLPDLTPFIAK
;
A
#
# COMPACT_ATOMS: atom_id res chain seq x y z
N MET A 1 7.50 -33.26 -27.53
CA MET A 1 8.86 -33.84 -27.60
C MET A 1 8.98 -34.82 -26.45
N PHE A 2 9.10 -36.13 -26.71
CA PHE A 2 9.22 -37.15 -25.66
C PHE A 2 10.68 -37.25 -25.13
N ILE A 3 10.89 -38.06 -24.09
CA ILE A 3 12.16 -38.33 -23.38
C ILE A 3 12.53 -37.28 -22.31
N HIS A 4 11.85 -37.35 -21.15
CA HIS A 4 12.43 -37.06 -19.81
C HIS A 4 11.66 -37.72 -18.63
N PHE A 5 10.78 -38.68 -18.90
CA PHE A 5 9.83 -39.25 -17.90
C PHE A 5 10.42 -40.28 -16.92
N PHE A 6 11.71 -40.63 -17.03
CA PHE A 6 12.31 -41.79 -16.35
C PHE A 6 13.28 -41.46 -15.20
N LEU A 7 13.30 -40.22 -14.71
CA LEU A 7 14.15 -39.80 -13.57
C LEU A 7 13.37 -39.23 -12.37
N PHE A 8 12.03 -39.31 -12.40
CA PHE A 8 11.15 -38.77 -11.34
C PHE A 8 10.38 -39.84 -10.53
N SER A 9 10.55 -41.14 -10.86
CA SER A 9 9.77 -42.24 -10.25
C SER A 9 9.85 -42.31 -8.73
N ASP A 10 11.04 -42.01 -8.18
CA ASP A 10 11.37 -42.30 -6.78
C ASP A 10 10.88 -41.18 -5.85
N LYS A 11 10.66 -39.97 -6.37
CA LYS A 11 10.19 -38.81 -5.59
C LYS A 11 8.69 -38.81 -5.27
N SER A 12 7.94 -39.79 -5.79
CA SER A 12 6.50 -39.91 -5.59
C SER A 12 6.08 -41.20 -4.87
N GLN A 13 7.01 -42.11 -4.54
CA GLN A 13 6.70 -43.36 -3.85
C GLN A 13 6.46 -43.16 -2.34
N PRO A 14 5.63 -44.01 -1.69
CA PRO A 14 5.63 -44.16 -0.24
C PRO A 14 7.02 -44.53 0.31
N LYS A 15 7.28 -44.17 1.57
CA LYS A 15 8.53 -44.47 2.31
C LYS A 15 8.87 -45.97 2.25
N GLN A 16 10.09 -46.27 1.81
CA GLN A 16 10.70 -47.60 1.84
C GLN A 16 11.77 -47.68 2.94
N SER A 17 12.32 -48.88 3.19
CA SER A 17 13.46 -49.05 4.11
C SER A 17 14.71 -48.38 3.53
N VAL A 18 15.63 -47.95 4.40
CA VAL A 18 17.00 -47.57 3.98
C VAL A 18 17.88 -48.79 3.65
N THR A 19 17.34 -50.00 3.83
CA THR A 19 17.96 -51.28 3.47
C THR A 19 17.15 -51.98 2.38
N SER A 20 17.71 -53.01 1.74
CA SER A 20 17.04 -53.78 0.67
C SER A 20 15.93 -54.73 1.17
N HIS A 21 15.14 -54.32 2.17
CA HIS A 21 14.11 -55.13 2.82
C HIS A 21 12.80 -54.34 2.95
N SER A 22 11.68 -55.03 3.06
CA SER A 22 10.40 -54.40 3.41
C SER A 22 10.43 -53.86 4.84
N LEU A 23 9.82 -52.68 5.06
CA LEU A 23 9.45 -52.21 6.39
C LEU A 23 8.46 -53.20 7.05
N PRO A 24 8.42 -53.31 8.39
CA PRO A 24 7.42 -54.12 9.09
C PRO A 24 6.00 -53.59 8.84
N SER A 25 4.98 -54.45 8.85
CA SER A 25 3.59 -54.04 8.62
C SER A 25 3.15 -53.01 9.66
N PRO A 26 2.40 -51.95 9.28
CA PRO A 26 1.79 -51.03 10.24
C PRO A 26 0.93 -51.73 11.31
N ILE A 27 0.26 -52.85 10.95
CA ILE A 27 -0.49 -53.68 11.91
C ILE A 27 0.45 -54.44 12.85
N ASP A 28 1.51 -55.07 12.33
CA ASP A 28 2.51 -55.78 13.15
C ASP A 28 3.19 -54.80 14.14
N VAL A 29 3.45 -53.56 13.71
CA VAL A 29 4.05 -52.51 14.56
C VAL A 29 3.08 -52.03 15.65
N ALA A 30 1.84 -51.69 15.28
CA ALA A 30 0.84 -51.26 16.26
C ALA A 30 0.57 -52.35 17.30
N SER A 31 0.25 -53.58 16.86
CA SER A 31 -0.06 -54.70 17.75
C SER A 31 1.11 -55.14 18.64
N THR A 32 2.36 -55.10 18.13
CA THR A 32 3.55 -55.38 18.96
C THR A 32 3.68 -54.36 20.09
N LEU A 33 3.43 -53.08 19.83
CA LEU A 33 3.52 -52.03 20.84
C LEU A 33 2.31 -52.04 21.80
N GLN A 34 1.11 -52.35 21.31
CA GLN A 34 -0.13 -52.52 22.09
C GLN A 34 -0.06 -53.69 23.09
N SER A 35 0.93 -54.57 22.99
CA SER A 35 1.20 -55.60 24.02
C SER A 35 1.64 -55.03 25.38
N ASN A 36 2.05 -53.76 25.43
CA ASN A 36 2.40 -53.06 26.67
C ASN A 36 1.16 -52.29 27.17
N PRO A 37 0.65 -52.53 28.39
CA PRO A 37 -0.61 -51.94 28.83
C PRO A 37 -0.53 -50.42 28.95
N ALA A 38 -1.59 -49.74 28.51
CA ALA A 38 -1.74 -48.31 28.70
C ALA A 38 -1.79 -47.93 30.20
N THR A 39 -1.10 -46.84 30.55
CA THR A 39 -1.06 -46.29 31.92
C THR A 39 -1.87 -45.00 32.00
N LYS A 40 -2.53 -44.75 33.13
CA LYS A 40 -3.13 -43.44 33.43
C LYS A 40 -2.05 -42.38 33.66
N HIS A 41 -2.35 -41.13 33.32
CA HIS A 41 -1.54 -39.96 33.64
C HIS A 41 -1.97 -39.39 34.99
N GLU A 42 -1.02 -39.04 35.86
CA GLU A 42 -1.31 -38.74 37.27
C GLU A 42 -1.91 -37.34 37.51
N SER A 43 -1.85 -36.43 36.54
CA SER A 43 -2.13 -35.00 36.77
C SER A 43 -3.03 -34.31 35.74
N VAL A 44 -3.53 -34.99 34.69
CA VAL A 44 -4.34 -34.35 33.63
C VAL A 44 -5.60 -35.13 33.30
N THR A 45 -6.62 -34.43 32.81
CA THR A 45 -7.97 -34.97 32.56
C THR A 45 -8.13 -35.44 31.11
N ALA A 46 -9.08 -36.35 30.87
CA ALA A 46 -9.40 -36.86 29.53
C ALA A 46 -9.84 -35.74 28.55
N LEU A 47 -10.34 -34.61 29.06
CA LEU A 47 -10.61 -33.38 28.31
C LEU A 47 -9.40 -32.90 27.47
N LEU A 48 -8.16 -33.14 27.92
CA LEU A 48 -6.95 -32.79 27.14
C LEU A 48 -6.88 -33.57 25.81
N GLY A 49 -7.29 -34.84 25.81
CA GLY A 49 -7.42 -35.66 24.61
C GLY A 49 -8.57 -35.23 23.70
N ALA A 50 -9.71 -34.83 24.28
CA ALA A 50 -10.83 -34.28 23.51
C ALA A 50 -10.49 -32.92 22.86
N TRP A 51 -9.71 -32.07 23.52
CA TRP A 51 -9.21 -30.82 22.92
C TRP A 51 -8.13 -31.08 21.85
N THR A 52 -7.35 -32.15 21.97
CA THR A 52 -6.48 -32.61 20.88
C THR A 52 -7.30 -32.98 19.64
N GLU A 53 -8.43 -33.68 19.81
CA GLU A 53 -9.32 -34.06 18.71
C GLU A 53 -9.87 -32.82 17.98
N LEU A 54 -10.29 -31.80 18.72
CA LEU A 54 -10.69 -30.51 18.17
C LEU A 54 -9.55 -29.89 17.34
N LEU A 55 -8.37 -29.70 17.93
CA LEU A 55 -7.22 -29.08 17.26
C LEU A 55 -6.74 -29.87 16.03
N LEU A 56 -6.84 -31.20 16.04
CA LEU A 56 -6.46 -32.01 14.88
C LEU A 56 -7.45 -31.82 13.73
N HIS A 57 -8.75 -31.87 14.00
CA HIS A 57 -9.77 -31.67 12.98
C HIS A 57 -9.82 -30.24 12.44
N ASP A 58 -9.43 -29.24 13.24
CA ASP A 58 -9.33 -27.83 12.83
C ASP A 58 -8.14 -27.60 11.88
N LEU A 59 -6.99 -28.22 12.18
CA LEU A 59 -5.73 -27.99 11.47
C LEU A 59 -5.49 -28.94 10.29
N ALA A 60 -5.97 -30.19 10.34
CA ALA A 60 -5.55 -31.23 9.40
C ALA A 60 -6.65 -32.25 9.06
N SER A 61 -7.01 -32.30 7.78
CA SER A 61 -7.87 -33.35 7.21
C SER A 61 -7.34 -33.80 5.86
N THR A 62 -7.20 -35.10 5.63
CA THR A 62 -6.61 -35.62 4.38
C THR A 62 -7.65 -36.17 3.42
N GLY A 63 -7.66 -35.68 2.18
CA GLY A 63 -8.48 -36.25 1.11
C GLY A 63 -7.92 -37.55 0.54
N ASN A 64 -8.78 -38.48 0.16
CA ASN A 64 -8.43 -39.68 -0.62
C ASN A 64 -9.47 -39.87 -1.73
N MET A 65 -9.07 -40.50 -2.84
CA MET A 65 -10.04 -40.92 -3.87
C MET A 65 -11.01 -41.96 -3.30
N LYS A 66 -12.26 -41.98 -3.78
CA LYS A 66 -13.22 -43.07 -3.49
C LYS A 66 -12.59 -44.42 -3.87
N SER A 67 -12.72 -45.42 -2.99
CA SER A 67 -12.12 -46.76 -3.19
C SER A 67 -12.49 -47.35 -4.57
N GLN A 68 -11.51 -48.00 -5.18
CA GLN A 68 -11.65 -48.76 -6.43
C GLN A 68 -11.15 -50.20 -6.25
N ASP A 69 -11.50 -50.83 -5.13
CA ASP A 69 -11.18 -52.24 -4.83
C ASP A 69 -9.66 -52.52 -4.94
N CYS A 70 -8.92 -51.87 -4.05
CA CYS A 70 -7.47 -52.03 -3.95
C CYS A 70 -7.05 -53.44 -3.49
N CYS A 71 -7.96 -54.25 -2.94
CA CYS A 71 -7.64 -55.56 -2.37
C CYS A 71 -8.02 -56.80 -3.20
N SER A 72 -8.94 -56.77 -4.18
CA SER A 72 -9.15 -57.94 -5.07
C SER A 72 -7.95 -58.25 -5.97
N ASP A 73 -7.86 -59.44 -6.57
CA ASP A 73 -6.74 -59.78 -7.49
C ASP A 73 -6.94 -59.31 -8.94
N ASN A 74 -7.81 -58.33 -9.19
CA ASN A 74 -8.08 -57.82 -10.53
C ASN A 74 -6.87 -57.07 -11.15
N ALA A 75 -6.57 -57.38 -12.41
CA ALA A 75 -5.49 -56.74 -13.19
C ALA A 75 -5.75 -55.26 -13.60
N LYS A 76 -6.71 -54.58 -12.97
CA LYS A 76 -7.13 -53.19 -13.25
C LYS A 76 -7.09 -52.30 -12.01
N LYS A 77 -6.22 -52.59 -11.03
CA LYS A 77 -6.04 -51.70 -9.86
C LYS A 77 -5.63 -50.30 -10.28
N HIS A 78 -6.15 -49.30 -9.58
CA HIS A 78 -5.71 -47.92 -9.75
C HIS A 78 -4.24 -47.78 -9.29
N GLY A 79 -3.44 -46.97 -10.00
CA GLY A 79 -2.02 -46.78 -9.65
C GLY A 79 -1.78 -46.18 -8.26
N GLU A 80 -2.80 -45.51 -7.72
CA GLU A 80 -2.81 -44.92 -6.37
C GLU A 80 -3.36 -45.88 -5.30
N CYS A 81 -3.47 -47.19 -5.56
CA CYS A 81 -3.83 -48.18 -4.55
C CYS A 81 -2.61 -48.56 -3.68
N TYR A 82 -2.63 -48.17 -2.41
CA TYR A 82 -1.59 -48.48 -1.42
C TYR A 82 -2.15 -49.28 -0.23
N GLY A 83 -3.06 -50.22 -0.50
CA GLY A 83 -3.74 -51.04 0.51
C GLY A 83 -2.97 -52.28 1.01
N LYS A 84 -1.84 -52.64 0.39
CA LYS A 84 -1.06 -53.82 0.79
C LYS A 84 -0.20 -53.51 2.03
N LEU A 85 -0.42 -54.26 3.11
CA LEU A 85 0.23 -54.06 4.40
C LEU A 85 1.45 -54.99 4.64
N GLY A 86 1.69 -55.92 3.73
CA GLY A 86 2.70 -56.99 3.89
C GLY A 86 2.07 -58.30 4.38
N ASN A 87 2.85 -59.37 4.42
CA ASN A 87 2.46 -60.69 4.96
C ASN A 87 1.12 -61.26 4.40
N GLY A 88 0.75 -60.89 3.17
CA GLY A 88 -0.52 -61.28 2.52
C GLY A 88 -1.75 -60.47 2.95
N GLN A 89 -1.61 -59.54 3.91
CA GLN A 89 -2.70 -58.69 4.38
C GLN A 89 -2.92 -57.47 3.47
N CYS A 90 -4.20 -57.10 3.30
CA CYS A 90 -4.63 -55.92 2.57
C CYS A 90 -5.80 -55.25 3.31
N ARG A 91 -5.85 -53.92 3.26
CA ARG A 91 -6.95 -53.07 3.72
C ARG A 91 -7.23 -52.02 2.66
N GLU A 92 -8.48 -51.59 2.48
CA GLU A 92 -8.79 -50.55 1.48
C GLU A 92 -8.12 -49.22 1.85
N TYR A 93 -7.22 -48.78 0.95
CA TYR A 93 -6.50 -47.51 1.06
C TYR A 93 -6.04 -47.06 -0.33
N MET A 94 -6.74 -46.05 -0.87
CA MET A 94 -6.21 -45.18 -1.92
C MET A 94 -5.28 -44.16 -1.27
N ARG A 95 -4.17 -43.81 -1.92
CA ARG A 95 -3.23 -42.78 -1.45
C ARG A 95 -3.91 -41.42 -1.23
N THR A 96 -3.34 -40.59 -0.38
CA THR A 96 -3.86 -39.22 -0.17
C THR A 96 -3.77 -38.38 -1.43
N LEU A 97 -4.74 -37.49 -1.65
CA LEU A 97 -4.78 -36.60 -2.80
C LEU A 97 -3.55 -35.68 -2.79
N PRO A 98 -2.80 -35.56 -3.91
CA PRO A 98 -1.68 -34.63 -3.98
C PRO A 98 -2.17 -33.18 -4.12
N ALA A 99 -1.40 -32.25 -3.56
CA ALA A 99 -1.55 -30.81 -3.80
C ALA A 99 -0.55 -30.32 -4.87
N VAL A 100 -0.75 -29.09 -5.35
CA VAL A 100 0.20 -28.37 -6.21
C VAL A 100 0.58 -27.08 -5.51
N ASP A 101 1.87 -26.76 -5.48
CA ASP A 101 2.37 -25.47 -5.02
C ASP A 101 2.02 -24.39 -6.05
N MET A 102 1.03 -23.55 -5.74
CA MET A 102 0.50 -22.55 -6.67
C MET A 102 1.43 -21.34 -6.86
N ASP A 103 2.34 -21.09 -5.91
CA ASP A 103 3.27 -19.96 -5.95
C ASP A 103 4.43 -20.19 -6.93
N THR A 104 4.88 -21.45 -7.06
CA THR A 104 6.02 -21.82 -7.91
C THR A 104 5.63 -22.46 -9.24
N CYS A 105 4.53 -23.21 -9.31
CA CYS A 105 4.14 -24.01 -10.48
C CYS A 105 5.23 -24.98 -11.01
N GLU A 106 6.23 -25.34 -10.20
CA GLU A 106 7.30 -26.26 -10.58
C GLU A 106 6.92 -27.74 -10.33
N PHE A 107 7.57 -28.67 -11.05
CA PHE A 107 7.43 -30.11 -10.81
C PHE A 107 8.21 -30.56 -9.55
N GLY A 108 7.61 -30.30 -8.38
CA GLY A 108 8.16 -30.55 -7.05
C GLY A 108 8.04 -31.98 -6.52
N TYR A 109 7.96 -32.10 -5.19
CA TYR A 109 7.66 -33.36 -4.49
C TYR A 109 6.14 -33.60 -4.46
N ARG A 110 5.71 -34.79 -4.03
CA ARG A 110 4.29 -35.05 -3.76
C ARG A 110 3.92 -34.52 -2.37
N ASP A 111 3.52 -33.26 -2.30
CA ASP A 111 2.84 -32.71 -1.13
C ASP A 111 1.38 -33.20 -1.08
N GLN A 112 0.81 -33.33 0.13
CA GLN A 112 -0.55 -33.86 0.31
C GLN A 112 -1.57 -32.74 0.54
N MET A 113 -2.77 -32.94 0.03
CA MET A 113 -3.89 -32.00 0.12
C MET A 113 -4.50 -32.00 1.53
N ASN A 114 -4.36 -30.87 2.23
CA ASN A 114 -5.16 -30.56 3.40
C ASN A 114 -6.57 -30.12 2.95
N LEU A 115 -7.60 -30.71 3.55
CA LEU A 115 -9.01 -30.35 3.41
C LEU A 115 -9.54 -29.57 4.62
N ALA A 116 -8.72 -29.40 5.66
CA ALA A 116 -8.98 -28.48 6.76
C ALA A 116 -8.40 -27.09 6.45
N THR A 117 -8.86 -26.09 7.20
CA THR A 117 -8.14 -24.82 7.27
C THR A 117 -6.76 -25.07 7.89
N SER A 118 -5.77 -24.23 7.58
CA SER A 118 -4.42 -24.36 8.17
C SER A 118 -4.21 -23.34 9.30
N PHE A 119 -5.28 -23.09 10.05
CA PHE A 119 -5.43 -22.07 11.08
C PHE A 119 -6.17 -22.64 12.28
N LEU A 120 -6.20 -21.90 13.39
CA LEU A 120 -7.10 -22.16 14.50
C LEU A 120 -8.31 -21.23 14.35
N ASP A 121 -9.27 -21.64 13.54
CA ASP A 121 -10.42 -20.83 13.08
C ASP A 121 -11.78 -21.55 13.22
N ALA A 122 -11.79 -22.66 13.98
CA ALA A 122 -12.97 -23.44 14.33
C ALA A 122 -13.71 -24.07 13.12
N SER A 123 -13.02 -24.27 11.99
CA SER A 123 -13.52 -25.06 10.86
C SER A 123 -14.01 -26.47 11.28
N ALA A 124 -13.43 -27.06 12.33
CA ALA A 124 -13.88 -28.31 12.94
C ALA A 124 -15.36 -28.33 13.39
N ILE A 125 -15.94 -27.16 13.71
CA ILE A 125 -17.36 -27.01 14.08
C ILE A 125 -18.18 -26.20 13.08
N TYR A 126 -17.60 -25.17 12.44
CA TYR A 126 -18.31 -24.33 11.46
C TYR A 126 -18.34 -24.95 10.05
N GLY A 127 -17.41 -25.85 9.73
CA GLY A 127 -17.20 -26.41 8.41
C GLY A 127 -16.12 -25.68 7.61
N ASN A 128 -15.71 -26.34 6.52
CA ASN A 128 -14.52 -25.98 5.72
C ASN A 128 -14.91 -25.45 4.33
N THR A 129 -16.21 -25.29 4.09
CA THR A 129 -16.80 -24.82 2.82
C THR A 129 -18.01 -23.96 3.12
N ASP A 130 -18.29 -22.97 2.27
CA ASP A 130 -19.42 -22.04 2.45
C ASP A 130 -20.74 -22.80 2.63
N GLN A 131 -20.95 -23.85 1.82
CA GLN A 131 -22.14 -24.69 1.89
C GLN A 131 -22.32 -25.38 3.27
N GLN A 132 -21.25 -25.71 4.00
CA GLN A 132 -21.36 -26.25 5.36
C GLN A 132 -21.75 -25.16 6.37
N VAL A 133 -21.21 -23.95 6.21
CA VAL A 133 -21.52 -22.78 7.04
C VAL A 133 -22.96 -22.33 6.83
N GLU A 134 -23.43 -22.26 5.57
CA GLU A 134 -24.82 -21.96 5.21
C GLU A 134 -25.81 -22.95 5.83
N ASN A 135 -25.53 -24.26 5.72
CA ASN A 135 -26.36 -25.31 6.31
C ASN A 135 -26.37 -25.30 7.85
N LEU A 136 -25.44 -24.57 8.48
CA LEU A 136 -25.31 -24.46 9.92
C LEU A 136 -26.03 -23.22 10.49
N ARG A 137 -26.13 -22.13 9.73
CA ARG A 137 -26.84 -20.89 10.13
C ARG A 137 -28.36 -21.13 10.22
N THR A 138 -29.01 -20.48 11.18
CA THR A 138 -30.48 -20.37 11.23
C THR A 138 -31.02 -19.23 10.35
N TYR A 139 -30.16 -18.27 10.03
CA TYR A 139 -30.53 -16.96 9.46
C TYR A 139 -31.50 -16.15 10.35
N ASP A 140 -31.37 -16.34 11.66
CA ASP A 140 -32.09 -15.60 12.71
C ASP A 140 -31.10 -15.22 13.82
N ALA A 141 -30.99 -13.92 14.12
CA ALA A 141 -30.12 -13.32 15.14
C ALA A 141 -28.63 -13.77 15.14
N GLY A 142 -28.10 -14.23 14.01
CA GLY A 142 -26.74 -14.74 13.86
C GLY A 142 -26.54 -16.14 14.41
N LEU A 143 -27.61 -16.86 14.72
CA LEU A 143 -27.57 -18.15 15.43
C LEU A 143 -27.21 -19.32 14.50
N VAL A 144 -26.78 -20.41 15.14
CA VAL A 144 -26.42 -21.68 14.50
C VAL A 144 -27.27 -22.83 15.04
N ASN A 145 -27.70 -23.69 14.13
CA ASN A 145 -28.41 -24.91 14.44
C ASN A 145 -27.42 -25.99 14.90
N VAL A 146 -27.23 -26.12 16.22
CA VAL A 146 -26.33 -27.13 16.82
C VAL A 146 -26.65 -28.56 16.36
N SER A 147 -27.90 -28.86 16.00
CA SER A 147 -28.28 -30.19 15.45
C SER A 147 -27.86 -30.42 13.99
N ALA A 148 -27.58 -29.36 13.22
CA ALA A 148 -27.05 -29.45 11.86
C ALA A 148 -25.54 -29.74 11.84
N CYS A 149 -24.79 -29.28 12.85
CA CYS A 149 -23.38 -29.63 13.04
C CYS A 149 -23.21 -31.15 13.16
N SER A 150 -22.65 -31.78 12.12
CA SER A 150 -22.54 -33.24 12.05
C SER A 150 -21.61 -33.84 13.10
N ALA A 151 -20.51 -33.15 13.44
CA ALA A 151 -19.56 -33.59 14.47
C ALA A 151 -20.10 -33.40 15.91
N CYS A 152 -20.87 -32.33 16.15
CA CYS A 152 -21.45 -32.02 17.45
C CYS A 152 -22.37 -33.14 17.98
N ARG A 153 -23.04 -33.87 17.08
CA ARG A 153 -23.93 -35.01 17.40
C ARG A 153 -23.25 -36.16 18.15
N SER A 154 -21.93 -36.28 18.06
CA SER A 154 -21.13 -37.33 18.71
C SER A 154 -20.01 -36.79 19.59
N ASN A 155 -19.88 -35.46 19.74
CA ASN A 155 -18.83 -34.84 20.54
C ASN A 155 -19.42 -33.69 21.38
N ALA A 156 -19.43 -33.88 22.72
CA ALA A 156 -20.04 -32.94 23.66
C ALA A 156 -19.29 -31.60 23.73
N LEU A 157 -17.96 -31.62 23.60
CA LEU A 157 -17.13 -30.40 23.57
C LEU A 157 -17.47 -29.53 22.36
N TYR A 158 -17.64 -30.14 21.19
CA TYR A 158 -18.04 -29.45 19.96
C TYR A 158 -19.42 -28.80 20.13
N SER A 159 -20.38 -29.51 20.76
CA SER A 159 -21.69 -28.97 21.09
C SER A 159 -21.62 -27.78 22.08
N ALA A 160 -20.74 -27.83 23.07
CA ALA A 160 -20.56 -26.74 24.05
C ALA A 160 -19.99 -25.47 23.40
N ILE A 161 -18.97 -25.59 22.55
CA ILE A 161 -18.38 -24.45 21.82
C ILE A 161 -19.37 -23.86 20.81
N LEU A 162 -20.19 -24.70 20.16
CA LEU A 162 -21.19 -24.21 19.22
C LEU A 162 -22.42 -23.59 19.92
N LYS A 163 -22.70 -23.99 21.17
CA LYS A 163 -23.61 -23.24 22.06
C LYS A 163 -23.02 -21.89 22.48
N GLU A 164 -21.71 -21.80 22.73
CA GLU A 164 -21.05 -20.53 23.07
C GLU A 164 -21.27 -19.49 21.97
N HIS A 165 -21.15 -19.88 20.70
CA HIS A 165 -21.53 -19.01 19.58
C HIS A 165 -22.96 -18.46 19.69
N ASN A 166 -23.94 -19.31 20.01
CA ASN A 166 -25.32 -18.86 20.21
C ASN A 166 -25.47 -17.96 21.45
N ARG A 167 -24.74 -18.23 22.53
CA ARG A 167 -24.70 -17.40 23.74
C ARG A 167 -24.15 -16.01 23.44
N VAL A 168 -23.06 -15.93 22.67
CA VAL A 168 -22.48 -14.68 22.16
C VAL A 168 -23.47 -13.95 21.24
N ALA A 169 -24.04 -14.63 20.23
CA ALA A 169 -24.98 -14.02 19.29
C ALA A 169 -26.24 -13.47 19.97
N VAL A 170 -26.86 -14.19 20.91
CA VAL A 170 -28.01 -13.69 21.69
C VAL A 170 -27.65 -12.43 22.48
N ASN A 171 -26.46 -12.37 23.08
CA ASN A 171 -26.02 -11.20 23.84
C ASN A 171 -25.70 -10.01 22.92
N LEU A 172 -25.01 -10.25 21.81
CA LEU A 172 -24.71 -9.21 20.82
C LEU A 172 -25.99 -8.69 20.14
N ALA A 173 -27.00 -9.52 19.88
CA ALA A 173 -28.29 -9.09 19.35
C ALA A 173 -29.09 -8.22 20.36
N GLN A 174 -28.91 -8.45 21.67
CA GLN A 174 -29.51 -7.61 22.70
C GLN A 174 -28.81 -6.24 22.83
N LEU A 175 -27.48 -6.21 22.66
CA LEU A 175 -26.64 -5.02 22.74
C LEU A 175 -26.72 -4.17 21.46
N ASN A 176 -26.50 -4.81 20.30
CA ASN A 176 -26.41 -4.21 18.97
C ASN A 176 -27.64 -4.55 18.13
N LYS A 177 -28.79 -3.98 18.50
CA LYS A 177 -30.11 -4.26 17.87
C LYS A 177 -30.23 -3.88 16.38
N HIS A 178 -29.19 -3.25 15.83
CA HIS A 178 -29.05 -2.83 14.44
C HIS A 178 -28.22 -3.81 13.59
N TRP A 179 -27.46 -4.70 14.22
CA TRP A 179 -26.72 -5.72 13.49
C TRP A 179 -27.69 -6.71 12.86
N ASN A 180 -27.49 -7.00 11.58
CA ASN A 180 -28.22 -8.06 10.90
C ASN A 180 -27.64 -9.44 11.30
N ASP A 181 -28.33 -10.51 10.88
CA ASP A 181 -27.91 -11.90 11.11
C ASP A 181 -26.45 -12.17 10.68
N GLU A 182 -25.99 -11.54 9.60
CA GLU A 182 -24.66 -11.79 9.07
C GLU A 182 -23.54 -11.14 9.90
N VAL A 183 -23.74 -9.90 10.35
CA VAL A 183 -22.80 -9.25 11.29
C VAL A 183 -22.79 -10.00 12.63
N LEU A 184 -23.97 -10.35 13.15
CA LEU A 184 -24.09 -11.14 14.39
C LEU A 184 -23.38 -12.49 14.28
N PHE A 185 -23.56 -13.22 13.17
CA PHE A 185 -22.89 -14.49 12.92
C PHE A 185 -21.37 -14.34 12.85
N TYR A 186 -20.85 -13.42 12.03
CA TYR A 186 -19.40 -13.29 11.86
C TYR A 186 -18.67 -12.73 13.08
N GLU A 187 -19.25 -11.77 13.81
CA GLU A 187 -18.66 -11.27 15.06
C GLU A 187 -18.72 -12.33 16.19
N SER A 188 -19.82 -13.08 16.30
CA SER A 188 -19.91 -14.19 17.26
C SER A 188 -18.89 -15.28 16.94
N ARG A 189 -18.70 -15.62 15.66
CA ARG A 189 -17.64 -16.52 15.21
C ARG A 189 -16.25 -15.95 15.52
N ARG A 190 -15.99 -14.65 15.31
CA ARG A 190 -14.70 -14.00 15.61
C ARG A 190 -14.35 -14.07 17.10
N ILE A 191 -15.34 -13.85 17.97
CA ILE A 191 -15.18 -13.95 19.43
C ILE A 191 -14.86 -15.39 19.83
N VAL A 192 -15.66 -16.37 19.40
CA VAL A 192 -15.41 -17.79 19.72
C VAL A 192 -14.04 -18.26 19.22
N ILE A 193 -13.61 -17.85 18.03
CA ILE A 193 -12.24 -18.13 17.54
C ILE A 193 -11.19 -17.51 18.46
N ALA A 194 -11.35 -16.25 18.88
CA ALA A 194 -10.42 -15.60 19.80
C ALA A 194 -10.36 -16.29 21.19
N GLU A 195 -11.49 -16.80 21.69
CA GLU A 195 -11.55 -17.60 22.92
C GLU A 195 -10.81 -18.94 22.76
N LEU A 196 -11.03 -19.67 21.66
CA LEU A 196 -10.35 -20.94 21.38
C LEU A 196 -8.84 -20.76 21.19
N GLN A 197 -8.42 -19.69 20.49
CA GLN A 197 -7.02 -19.30 20.37
C GLN A 197 -6.42 -18.95 21.73
N HIS A 198 -7.15 -18.21 22.59
CA HIS A 198 -6.70 -17.89 23.94
C HIS A 198 -6.52 -19.15 24.80
N ILE A 199 -7.57 -19.96 24.96
CA ILE A 199 -7.56 -21.20 25.77
C ILE A 199 -6.45 -22.16 25.31
N THR A 200 -6.25 -22.30 24.00
CA THR A 200 -5.22 -23.20 23.45
C THR A 200 -3.81 -22.77 23.89
N TYR A 201 -3.49 -21.47 23.86
CA TYR A 201 -2.14 -20.98 24.22
C TYR A 201 -1.98 -20.68 25.71
N ASN A 202 -3.08 -20.41 26.44
CA ASN A 202 -3.08 -20.06 27.86
C ASN A 202 -3.16 -21.29 28.78
N GLU A 203 -3.82 -22.36 28.36
CA GLU A 203 -4.06 -23.55 29.20
C GLU A 203 -3.53 -24.85 28.58
N TYR A 204 -3.86 -25.12 27.31
CA TYR A 204 -3.52 -26.41 26.66
C TYR A 204 -2.01 -26.53 26.36
N LEU A 205 -1.40 -25.55 25.69
CA LEU A 205 0.01 -25.61 25.31
C LEU A 205 0.99 -25.64 26.51
N PRO A 206 0.77 -24.89 27.62
CA PRO A 206 1.61 -25.01 28.81
C PRO A 206 1.63 -26.43 29.41
N ILE A 207 0.51 -27.16 29.35
CA ILE A 207 0.43 -28.57 29.81
C ILE A 207 1.13 -29.52 28.83
N VAL A 208 0.91 -29.34 27.52
CA VAL A 208 1.48 -30.23 26.51
C VAL A 208 2.99 -30.04 26.35
N LEU A 209 3.46 -28.79 26.34
CA LEU A 209 4.86 -28.41 26.06
C LEU A 209 5.69 -28.07 27.30
N GLY A 210 5.06 -27.76 28.43
CA GLY A 210 5.70 -27.26 29.65
C GLY A 210 5.99 -25.76 29.62
N GLU A 211 5.84 -25.11 30.77
CA GLU A 211 6.06 -23.66 30.96
C GLU A 211 7.42 -23.19 30.41
N GLU A 212 8.49 -23.96 30.62
CA GLU A 212 9.83 -23.62 30.11
C GLU A 212 9.87 -23.52 28.58
N ALA A 213 9.11 -24.38 27.88
CA ALA A 213 9.04 -24.34 26.42
C ALA A 213 8.24 -23.13 25.92
N ILE A 214 7.21 -22.70 26.66
CA ILE A 214 6.40 -21.51 26.37
C ILE A 214 7.22 -20.24 26.56
N VAL A 215 7.80 -20.04 27.75
CA VAL A 215 8.58 -18.84 28.11
C VAL A 215 9.81 -18.65 27.21
N HIS A 216 10.50 -19.75 26.84
CA HIS A 216 11.61 -19.69 25.89
C HIS A 216 11.13 -19.81 24.42
N SER A 217 10.04 -19.13 24.07
CA SER A 217 9.46 -19.08 22.72
C SER A 217 8.57 -17.85 22.49
N GLU A 218 8.09 -17.70 21.26
CA GLU A 218 7.09 -16.68 20.91
C GLU A 218 5.64 -17.09 21.24
N LEU A 219 5.43 -18.29 21.82
CA LEU A 219 4.11 -18.80 22.20
C LEU A 219 3.48 -17.99 23.33
N GLU A 220 4.29 -17.44 24.25
CA GLU A 220 3.84 -16.63 25.39
C GLU A 220 2.84 -15.52 24.96
N LEU A 221 1.67 -15.51 25.61
CA LEU A 221 0.63 -14.49 25.42
C LEU A 221 0.99 -13.20 26.16
N LYS A 222 0.59 -12.04 25.63
CA LYS A 222 0.99 -10.77 26.25
C LYS A 222 -0.02 -10.31 27.29
N THR A 223 0.42 -10.24 28.54
CA THR A 223 -0.36 -9.65 29.65
C THR A 223 -0.87 -8.25 29.32
N HIS A 224 -0.06 -7.45 28.61
CA HIS A 224 -0.37 -6.10 28.15
C HIS A 224 0.21 -5.87 26.74
N GLY A 225 -0.50 -5.13 25.90
CA GLY A 225 -0.11 -4.86 24.52
C GLY A 225 -0.52 -5.97 23.53
N ARG A 226 0.05 -5.90 22.33
CA ARG A 226 -0.39 -6.62 21.13
C ARG A 226 0.73 -7.50 20.54
N PHE A 227 0.36 -8.49 19.75
CA PHE A 227 1.32 -9.32 19.01
C PHE A 227 1.75 -8.58 17.74
N ALA A 228 3.08 -8.52 17.52
CA ALA A 228 3.72 -7.68 16.50
C ALA A 228 4.75 -8.46 15.66
N LYS A 229 4.60 -9.79 15.58
CA LYS A 229 5.48 -10.70 14.80
C LYS A 229 4.74 -11.43 13.66
N TYR A 230 3.48 -11.11 13.41
CA TYR A 230 2.79 -11.52 12.19
C TYR A 230 3.62 -11.17 10.95
N SER A 231 3.73 -12.11 10.01
CA SER A 231 4.48 -11.94 8.78
C SER A 231 3.81 -12.64 7.60
N SER A 232 3.31 -11.85 6.64
CA SER A 232 2.80 -12.33 5.35
C SER A 232 3.87 -12.97 4.44
N THR A 233 5.13 -13.07 4.90
CA THR A 233 6.21 -13.80 4.20
C THR A 233 6.42 -15.22 4.77
N GLN A 234 5.75 -15.59 5.86
CA GLN A 234 5.70 -16.97 6.33
C GLN A 234 4.62 -17.74 5.57
N LYS A 235 4.96 -18.90 5.03
CA LYS A 235 4.01 -19.79 4.37
C LYS A 235 3.13 -20.45 5.44
N VAL A 236 1.86 -20.04 5.50
CA VAL A 236 0.81 -20.71 6.26
C VAL A 236 0.77 -22.19 5.90
N GLY A 237 0.63 -23.05 6.91
CA GLY A 237 0.52 -24.48 6.71
C GLY A 237 0.69 -25.28 7.99
N VAL A 238 0.35 -26.56 7.91
CA VAL A 238 0.58 -27.53 8.98
C VAL A 238 1.65 -28.50 8.54
N PHE A 239 2.71 -28.62 9.35
CA PHE A 239 3.77 -29.61 9.14
C PHE A 239 3.15 -31.00 9.10
N ASN A 240 3.43 -31.72 8.02
CA ASN A 240 2.94 -33.06 7.72
C ASN A 240 3.23 -34.04 8.89
N GLU A 241 4.39 -33.85 9.50
CA GLU A 241 4.90 -34.52 10.69
C GLU A 241 4.09 -34.27 11.96
N VAL A 242 3.48 -33.08 12.07
CA VAL A 242 2.61 -32.75 13.19
C VAL A 242 1.19 -33.27 12.93
N ALA A 243 0.66 -33.06 11.73
CA ALA A 243 -0.64 -33.55 11.29
C ALA A 243 -0.79 -35.08 11.36
N ILE A 244 0.28 -35.85 11.10
CA ILE A 244 0.24 -37.31 10.93
C ILE A 244 1.02 -38.07 12.00
N SER A 245 1.81 -37.39 12.86
CA SER A 245 2.54 -38.06 13.95
C SER A 245 2.44 -37.33 15.29
N ALA A 246 2.89 -36.07 15.40
CA ALA A 246 3.04 -35.45 16.72
C ALA A 246 1.71 -35.08 17.41
N LEU A 247 0.71 -34.61 16.65
CA LEU A 247 -0.61 -34.27 17.21
C LEU A 247 -1.55 -35.49 17.34
N PRO A 248 -1.66 -36.41 16.36
CA PRO A 248 -2.49 -37.63 16.51
C PRO A 248 -2.12 -38.54 17.68
N VAL A 249 -0.85 -38.55 18.10
CA VAL A 249 -0.41 -39.29 19.30
C VAL A 249 -1.15 -38.86 20.56
N LEU A 250 -1.49 -37.57 20.69
CA LEU A 250 -2.19 -37.04 21.86
C LEU A 250 -3.67 -37.47 21.92
N LEU A 251 -4.26 -37.95 20.81
CA LEU A 251 -5.59 -38.57 20.83
C LEU A 251 -5.65 -39.81 21.72
N SER A 252 -4.53 -40.50 21.91
CA SER A 252 -4.45 -41.63 22.84
C SER A 252 -4.67 -41.23 24.31
N MET A 253 -4.58 -39.93 24.64
CA MET A 253 -4.84 -39.44 26.01
C MET A 253 -6.32 -39.53 26.39
N LEU A 254 -7.24 -39.66 25.42
CA LEU A 254 -8.65 -39.99 25.66
C LEU A 254 -8.78 -41.51 25.93
N PRO A 255 -9.07 -41.95 27.17
CA PRO A 255 -8.97 -43.36 27.54
C PRO A 255 -10.20 -44.17 27.14
N VAL A 256 -9.99 -45.48 26.91
CA VAL A 256 -11.02 -46.47 26.53
C VAL A 256 -12.30 -46.37 27.37
N SER A 257 -12.19 -46.06 28.67
CA SER A 257 -13.35 -45.94 29.56
C SER A 257 -14.34 -44.87 29.11
N VAL A 258 -13.88 -43.69 28.70
CA VAL A 258 -14.78 -42.61 28.24
C VAL A 258 -15.52 -43.00 26.96
N MET A 259 -14.86 -43.76 26.08
CA MET A 259 -15.45 -44.24 24.82
C MET A 259 -16.46 -45.38 24.99
N ASN A 260 -16.52 -46.03 26.16
CA ASN A 260 -17.37 -47.19 26.43
C ASN A 260 -18.54 -46.90 27.39
N GLU A 261 -18.49 -45.80 28.15
CA GLU A 261 -19.60 -45.41 29.04
C GLU A 261 -20.76 -44.79 28.25
N THR A 262 -21.99 -45.19 28.57
CA THR A 262 -23.21 -44.63 27.99
C THR A 262 -23.89 -43.71 28.99
N VAL A 263 -23.70 -42.41 28.83
CA VAL A 263 -24.36 -41.36 29.64
C VAL A 263 -25.69 -40.93 29.00
N GLU A 264 -26.61 -40.39 29.81
CA GLU A 264 -27.94 -39.98 29.34
C GLU A 264 -27.95 -38.51 28.87
N THR A 265 -27.01 -37.68 29.35
CA THR A 265 -26.93 -36.24 29.06
C THR A 265 -25.56 -35.81 28.52
N PHE A 266 -25.52 -34.67 27.83
CA PHE A 266 -24.25 -34.00 27.47
C PHE A 266 -23.47 -33.52 28.70
N ALA A 267 -24.15 -33.20 29.80
CA ALA A 267 -23.54 -32.73 31.04
C ALA A 267 -22.67 -33.81 31.69
N GLU A 268 -23.21 -35.02 31.79
CA GLU A 268 -22.48 -36.21 32.26
C GLU A 268 -21.28 -36.53 31.36
N MET A 269 -21.37 -36.33 30.04
CA MET A 269 -20.21 -36.54 29.15
C MET A 269 -19.09 -35.53 29.41
N ILE A 270 -19.44 -34.25 29.63
CA ILE A 270 -18.47 -33.20 29.96
C ILE A 270 -17.84 -33.48 31.33
N ASP A 271 -18.63 -33.80 32.36
CA ASP A 271 -18.12 -34.11 33.69
C ASP A 271 -17.27 -35.40 33.70
N LEU A 272 -17.64 -36.42 32.93
CA LEU A 272 -16.84 -37.63 32.74
C LEU A 272 -15.46 -37.34 32.12
N LEU A 273 -15.38 -36.43 31.13
CA LEU A 273 -14.12 -35.97 30.54
C LEU A 273 -13.23 -35.20 31.54
N ILE A 274 -13.84 -34.49 32.48
CA ILE A 274 -13.16 -33.69 33.50
C ILE A 274 -12.71 -34.54 34.69
N GLN A 275 -13.54 -35.48 35.15
CA GLN A 275 -13.20 -36.40 36.24
C GLN A 275 -12.15 -37.44 35.82
N THR A 276 -12.29 -38.02 34.61
CA THR A 276 -11.46 -39.17 34.21
C THR A 276 -9.99 -38.74 34.03
N PRO A 277 -9.02 -39.40 34.71
CA PRO A 277 -7.61 -39.20 34.42
C PRO A 277 -7.29 -39.63 32.99
N ALA A 278 -6.59 -38.78 32.25
CA ALA A 278 -6.13 -39.08 30.90
C ALA A 278 -5.28 -40.36 30.86
N GLN A 279 -5.15 -40.96 29.68
CA GLN A 279 -4.07 -41.90 29.43
C GLN A 279 -2.74 -41.13 29.27
N ALA A 280 -1.62 -41.75 29.62
CA ALA A 280 -0.33 -41.32 29.09
C ALA A 280 -0.28 -41.62 27.57
N PRO A 281 0.38 -40.78 26.74
CA PRO A 281 0.47 -41.02 25.31
C PRO A 281 0.99 -42.42 24.97
N SER A 282 0.24 -43.18 24.17
CA SER A 282 0.57 -44.55 23.77
C SER A 282 0.01 -44.90 22.38
N VAL A 283 0.28 -46.12 21.90
CA VAL A 283 -0.31 -46.64 20.64
C VAL A 283 -1.79 -47.02 20.76
N HIS A 284 -2.40 -46.87 21.94
CA HIS A 284 -3.83 -47.08 22.16
C HIS A 284 -4.61 -45.81 21.80
N ILE A 285 -4.73 -45.53 20.50
CA ILE A 285 -5.57 -44.44 19.98
C ILE A 285 -6.95 -45.02 19.66
N MET A 286 -7.92 -44.74 20.54
CA MET A 286 -9.29 -45.27 20.42
C MET A 286 -10.20 -44.41 19.54
N VAL A 287 -9.82 -43.16 19.25
CA VAL A 287 -10.59 -42.24 18.40
C VAL A 287 -10.69 -42.82 16.97
N PRO A 288 -11.91 -43.10 16.44
CA PRO A 288 -12.06 -43.91 15.24
C PRO A 288 -12.02 -43.09 13.94
N ILE A 289 -10.81 -42.77 13.46
CA ILE A 289 -10.60 -41.94 12.26
C ILE A 289 -11.08 -42.63 10.96
N ARG A 290 -10.98 -43.96 10.85
CA ARG A 290 -11.58 -44.75 9.74
C ARG A 290 -12.10 -46.10 10.26
N ARG A 291 -13.37 -46.40 10.01
CA ARG A 291 -14.10 -47.57 10.58
C ARG A 291 -13.49 -48.95 10.31
N GLU A 292 -12.64 -49.09 9.29
CA GLU A 292 -12.03 -50.37 8.88
C GLU A 292 -10.54 -50.50 9.25
N TRP A 293 -9.99 -49.55 10.00
CA TRP A 293 -8.58 -49.50 10.39
C TRP A 293 -8.42 -49.32 11.90
N ASP A 294 -7.38 -49.92 12.48
CA ASP A 294 -6.85 -49.49 13.78
C ASP A 294 -6.16 -48.12 13.58
N THR A 295 -6.52 -47.13 14.39
CA THR A 295 -6.11 -45.73 14.17
C THR A 295 -4.59 -45.54 14.26
N ALA A 296 -3.89 -46.28 15.12
CA ALA A 296 -2.43 -46.20 15.21
C ALA A 296 -1.75 -46.79 13.96
N SER A 297 -2.20 -47.95 13.49
CA SER A 297 -1.74 -48.57 12.24
C SER A 297 -2.04 -47.69 11.02
N LEU A 298 -3.17 -46.96 11.04
CA LEU A 298 -3.54 -46.00 10.00
C LEU A 298 -2.57 -44.81 9.96
N PHE A 299 -2.27 -44.15 11.09
CA PHE A 299 -1.33 -43.03 11.10
C PHE A 299 0.11 -43.46 10.74
N ILE A 300 0.55 -44.66 11.15
CA ILE A 300 1.83 -45.24 10.68
C ILE A 300 1.82 -45.44 9.16
N HIS A 301 0.71 -45.96 8.60
CA HIS A 301 0.58 -46.19 7.16
C HIS A 301 0.50 -44.89 6.34
N MET A 302 -0.28 -43.91 6.83
CA MET A 302 -0.37 -42.56 6.26
C MET A 302 0.98 -41.86 6.29
N GLY A 303 1.72 -41.89 7.40
CA GLY A 303 3.04 -41.29 7.50
C GLY A 303 4.04 -41.87 6.47
N ARG A 304 3.88 -43.15 6.12
CA ARG A 304 4.65 -43.78 5.04
C ARG A 304 4.17 -43.35 3.65
N ASP A 305 2.86 -43.26 3.40
CA ASP A 305 2.31 -42.76 2.13
C ASP A 305 2.76 -41.31 1.84
N HIS A 306 2.68 -40.48 2.88
CA HIS A 306 3.09 -39.08 2.92
C HIS A 306 4.61 -38.87 2.84
N GLY A 307 5.41 -39.94 2.83
CA GLY A 307 6.87 -39.88 2.70
C GLY A 307 7.62 -39.33 3.92
N ILE A 308 7.00 -39.32 5.12
CA ILE A 308 7.57 -38.70 6.32
C ILE A 308 8.91 -39.38 6.68
N PRO A 309 10.04 -38.62 6.78
CA PRO A 309 11.34 -39.16 7.16
C PRO A 309 11.33 -39.91 8.50
N SER A 310 12.32 -40.80 8.66
CA SER A 310 12.44 -41.63 9.86
C SER A 310 12.76 -40.83 11.12
N TYR A 311 12.36 -41.38 12.27
CA TYR A 311 12.54 -40.77 13.59
C TYR A 311 13.94 -40.20 13.85
N PRO A 312 15.06 -40.89 13.52
CA PRO A 312 16.41 -40.32 13.65
C PRO A 312 16.65 -38.99 12.94
N LYS A 313 15.93 -38.67 11.86
CA LYS A 313 16.09 -37.39 11.15
C LYS A 313 15.50 -36.23 11.96
N TYR A 314 14.33 -36.43 12.58
CA TYR A 314 13.73 -35.43 13.46
C TYR A 314 14.46 -35.32 14.78
N LEU A 315 14.99 -36.42 15.31
CA LEU A 315 15.89 -36.41 16.45
C LEU A 315 17.15 -35.58 16.17
N GLN A 316 17.76 -35.72 14.99
CA GLN A 316 18.90 -34.88 14.59
C GLN A 316 18.52 -33.40 14.41
N TYR A 317 17.38 -33.13 13.78
CA TYR A 317 16.85 -31.77 13.57
C TYR A 317 16.59 -31.05 14.89
N CYS A 318 15.85 -31.68 15.81
CA CYS A 318 15.46 -31.10 17.10
C CYS A 318 16.63 -30.96 18.08
N THR A 319 17.65 -31.82 18.01
CA THR A 319 18.87 -31.70 18.83
C THR A 319 19.94 -30.78 18.23
N ASN A 320 19.72 -30.25 17.01
CA ASN A 320 20.69 -29.43 16.25
C ASN A 320 22.09 -30.11 16.14
N SER A 321 22.11 -31.44 16.07
CA SER A 321 23.35 -32.22 16.20
C SER A 321 24.08 -32.37 14.86
N THR A 322 25.28 -31.80 14.78
CA THR A 322 26.19 -31.96 13.62
C THR A 322 26.88 -33.34 13.57
N SER A 323 26.62 -34.22 14.54
CA SER A 323 27.17 -35.57 14.58
C SER A 323 26.59 -36.45 13.46
N LYS A 324 27.40 -36.74 12.43
CA LYS A 324 27.05 -37.65 11.32
C LYS A 324 26.94 -39.14 11.72
N LYS A 325 26.80 -39.47 13.00
CA LYS A 325 26.61 -40.85 13.46
C LYS A 325 25.13 -41.18 13.47
N THR A 326 24.69 -42.00 12.51
CA THR A 326 23.42 -42.73 12.58
C THR A 326 23.28 -43.39 13.96
N PRO A 327 22.16 -43.20 14.69
CA PRO A 327 21.98 -43.82 15.99
C PRO A 327 21.89 -45.34 15.86
N THR A 328 22.45 -46.04 16.85
CA THR A 328 22.19 -47.47 17.08
C THR A 328 20.92 -47.65 17.91
N PHE A 329 20.32 -48.84 17.90
CA PHE A 329 19.17 -49.15 18.76
C PHE A 329 19.48 -48.97 20.26
N ASP A 330 20.72 -49.17 20.71
CA ASP A 330 21.08 -49.04 22.13
C ASP A 330 21.37 -47.59 22.54
N SER A 331 21.83 -46.73 21.62
CA SER A 331 21.94 -45.28 21.87
C SER A 331 20.57 -44.59 21.96
N LEU A 332 19.46 -45.26 21.61
CA LEU A 332 18.12 -44.72 21.82
C LEU A 332 17.79 -44.50 23.32
N LYS A 333 18.52 -45.17 24.23
CA LYS A 333 18.44 -44.94 25.68
C LYS A 333 18.80 -43.51 26.09
N GLU A 334 19.71 -42.87 25.35
CA GLU A 334 20.17 -41.49 25.60
C GLU A 334 19.02 -40.47 25.42
N PHE A 335 17.99 -40.85 24.65
CA PHE A 335 16.79 -40.06 24.38
C PHE A 335 15.57 -40.56 25.19
N GLY A 336 15.83 -41.30 26.27
CA GLY A 336 14.80 -41.74 27.23
C GLY A 336 13.97 -42.96 26.81
N ILE A 337 14.22 -43.56 25.63
CA ILE A 337 13.49 -44.75 25.18
C ILE A 337 13.88 -45.95 26.06
N LYS A 338 12.89 -46.59 26.68
CA LYS A 338 13.07 -47.69 27.64
C LYS A 338 13.64 -48.97 27.00
N ASP A 339 14.35 -49.77 27.80
CA ASP A 339 14.88 -51.09 27.44
C ASP A 339 13.85 -52.09 26.88
N GLU A 340 12.60 -52.05 27.37
CA GLU A 340 11.50 -52.88 26.87
C GLU A 340 11.13 -52.52 25.42
N TYR A 341 11.00 -51.23 25.14
CA TYR A 341 10.72 -50.71 23.80
C TYR A 341 11.92 -50.88 22.85
N ILE A 342 13.17 -50.78 23.32
CA ILE A 342 14.35 -51.05 22.49
C ILE A 342 14.39 -52.52 22.04
N LYS A 343 13.95 -53.47 22.88
CA LYS A 343 13.81 -54.88 22.46
C LYS A 343 12.73 -55.05 21.39
N ALA A 344 11.58 -54.39 21.55
CA ALA A 344 10.51 -54.41 20.55
C ALA A 344 10.95 -53.77 19.21
N LEU A 345 11.63 -52.62 19.26
CA LEU A 345 12.18 -51.94 18.08
C LEU A 345 13.23 -52.80 17.35
N LYS A 346 14.12 -53.48 18.08
CA LYS A 346 15.10 -54.45 17.52
C LYS A 346 14.45 -55.70 16.90
N TYR A 347 13.22 -56.04 17.31
CA TYR A 347 12.45 -57.15 16.74
C TYR A 347 11.71 -56.74 15.46
N MET A 348 11.11 -55.55 15.45
CA MET A 348 10.31 -55.05 14.32
C MET A 348 11.15 -54.46 13.17
N TYR A 349 12.17 -53.66 13.50
CA TYR A 349 12.95 -52.88 12.53
C TYR A 349 14.36 -53.44 12.35
N ARG A 350 14.86 -53.44 11.11
CA ARG A 350 16.23 -53.91 10.80
C ARG A 350 17.28 -52.83 11.02
N SER A 351 16.93 -51.56 10.80
CA SER A 351 17.76 -50.39 11.08
C SER A 351 17.01 -49.38 11.95
N PRO A 352 17.67 -48.65 12.87
CA PRO A 352 17.06 -47.51 13.55
C PRO A 352 16.60 -46.41 12.58
N GLU A 353 17.26 -46.28 11.42
CA GLU A 353 16.91 -45.37 10.33
C GLU A 353 15.62 -45.78 9.59
N ASP A 354 15.05 -46.96 9.86
CA ASP A 354 13.74 -47.38 9.33
C ASP A 354 12.57 -46.88 10.22
N ILE A 355 12.81 -46.59 11.51
CA ILE A 355 11.77 -46.31 12.51
C ILE A 355 10.90 -45.13 12.06
N ASP A 356 9.58 -45.31 12.11
CA ASP A 356 8.60 -44.28 11.74
C ASP A 356 8.54 -43.18 12.80
N LEU A 357 8.36 -41.91 12.39
CA LEU A 357 8.39 -40.76 13.30
C LEU A 357 7.41 -40.91 14.47
N MET A 358 6.16 -41.27 14.17
CA MET A 358 5.11 -41.55 15.16
C MET A 358 5.59 -42.56 16.21
N VAL A 359 6.25 -43.64 15.79
CA VAL A 359 6.69 -44.73 16.66
C VAL A 359 7.86 -44.29 17.54
N GLY A 360 8.87 -43.64 16.97
CA GLY A 360 10.04 -43.22 17.73
C GLY A 360 9.76 -42.12 18.75
N GLY A 361 9.07 -41.05 18.33
CA GLY A 361 8.77 -39.91 19.19
C GLY A 361 7.78 -40.22 20.33
N LEU A 362 6.91 -41.22 20.12
CA LEU A 362 5.99 -41.73 21.14
C LEU A 362 6.69 -42.49 22.27
N LEU A 363 7.79 -43.17 21.95
CA LEU A 363 8.50 -44.05 22.90
C LEU A 363 9.58 -43.30 23.69
N GLU A 364 9.83 -42.02 23.38
CA GLU A 364 10.61 -41.11 24.21
C GLU A 364 9.96 -40.92 25.59
N LYS A 365 10.77 -40.77 26.63
CA LYS A 365 10.27 -40.35 27.94
C LYS A 365 9.86 -38.87 27.86
N ALA A 366 8.65 -38.55 28.32
CA ALA A 366 8.19 -37.17 28.43
C ALA A 366 9.13 -36.31 29.29
N ILE A 367 9.26 -35.04 28.92
CA ILE A 367 10.04 -34.06 29.68
C ILE A 367 9.29 -33.76 31.00
N PRO A 368 9.97 -33.59 32.15
CA PRO A 368 9.29 -33.25 33.40
C PRO A 368 8.44 -31.97 33.26
N GLY A 369 7.15 -32.05 33.60
CA GLY A 369 6.20 -30.94 33.41
C GLY A 369 5.60 -30.85 32.00
N THR A 370 5.76 -31.88 31.16
CA THR A 370 5.15 -31.99 29.83
C THR A 370 4.48 -33.36 29.66
N VAL A 371 3.63 -33.52 28.64
CA VAL A 371 3.04 -34.84 28.30
C VAL A 371 3.80 -35.58 27.18
N VAL A 372 4.73 -34.91 26.47
CA VAL A 372 5.44 -35.45 25.30
C VAL A 372 6.96 -35.47 25.43
N GLY A 373 7.60 -36.39 24.70
CA GLY A 373 9.05 -36.43 24.50
C GLY A 373 9.61 -35.22 23.75
N SER A 374 10.93 -35.09 23.80
CA SER A 374 11.71 -33.99 23.22
C SER A 374 11.46 -33.73 21.72
N THR A 375 11.33 -34.79 20.91
CA THR A 375 11.11 -34.63 19.45
C THR A 375 9.72 -34.09 19.14
N PHE A 376 8.67 -34.55 19.82
CA PHE A 376 7.32 -34.02 19.64
C PHE A 376 7.16 -32.63 20.28
N ASN A 377 7.80 -32.36 21.43
CA ASN A 377 7.84 -31.02 22.03
C ASN A 377 8.38 -29.99 21.02
N CYS A 378 9.53 -30.30 20.41
CA CYS A 378 10.16 -29.52 19.35
C CYS A 378 9.24 -29.27 18.14
N LEU A 379 8.61 -30.32 17.60
CA LEU A 379 7.74 -30.22 16.42
C LEU A 379 6.45 -29.43 16.70
N LEU A 380 5.77 -29.72 17.82
CA LEU A 380 4.56 -29.00 18.22
C LEU A 380 4.87 -27.53 18.52
N LYS A 381 5.94 -27.23 19.28
CA LYS A 381 6.41 -25.86 19.51
C LYS A 381 6.65 -25.10 18.20
N LYS A 382 7.19 -25.76 17.17
CA LYS A 382 7.37 -25.15 15.85
C LYS A 382 6.08 -24.94 15.07
N GLN A 383 5.11 -25.85 15.17
CA GLN A 383 3.80 -25.66 14.54
C GLN A 383 3.03 -24.49 15.16
N PHE A 384 2.89 -24.43 16.47
CA PHE A 384 2.14 -23.35 17.11
C PHE A 384 2.88 -22.00 17.02
N GLN A 385 4.22 -21.99 16.94
CA GLN A 385 4.95 -20.76 16.59
C GLN A 385 4.58 -20.28 15.18
N LEU A 386 4.58 -21.17 14.18
CA LEU A 386 4.21 -20.83 12.79
C LEU A 386 2.75 -20.37 12.69
N LEU A 387 1.80 -21.02 13.37
CA LEU A 387 0.39 -20.61 13.37
C LEU A 387 0.24 -19.16 13.90
N LYS A 388 0.84 -18.86 15.06
CA LYS A 388 0.80 -17.52 15.66
C LYS A 388 1.50 -16.45 14.82
N GLU A 389 2.59 -16.79 14.13
CA GLU A 389 3.36 -15.84 13.30
C GLU A 389 2.83 -15.67 11.86
N SER A 390 1.97 -16.57 11.38
CA SER A 390 1.42 -16.53 10.00
C SER A 390 -0.10 -16.28 9.91
N ASP A 391 -0.86 -16.45 11.01
CA ASP A 391 -2.27 -16.08 11.06
C ASP A 391 -2.47 -14.55 11.14
N ARG A 392 -3.14 -13.99 10.12
CA ARG A 392 -3.53 -12.57 10.07
C ARG A 392 -4.59 -12.25 11.13
N PHE A 393 -5.48 -13.20 11.42
CA PHE A 393 -6.60 -13.06 12.34
C PHE A 393 -6.27 -13.53 13.76
N TRP A 394 -5.00 -13.83 14.05
CA TRP A 394 -4.53 -14.12 15.40
C TRP A 394 -4.98 -13.02 16.36
N TYR A 395 -5.71 -13.39 17.41
CA TYR A 395 -6.56 -12.44 18.14
C TYR A 395 -5.81 -11.27 18.80
N GLU A 396 -4.52 -11.41 19.13
CA GLU A 396 -3.69 -10.32 19.68
C GLU A 396 -3.10 -9.36 18.62
N ASN A 397 -3.34 -9.56 17.32
CA ASN A 397 -2.73 -8.77 16.23
C ASN A 397 -3.18 -7.30 16.19
N ASP A 398 -2.24 -6.41 15.88
CA ASP A 398 -2.51 -4.99 15.61
C ASP A 398 -2.70 -4.72 14.11
N LEU A 399 -3.71 -5.35 13.51
CA LEU A 399 -4.01 -5.27 12.08
C LEU A 399 -5.47 -4.80 11.81
N PRO A 400 -5.74 -3.49 11.84
CA PRO A 400 -7.03 -2.93 11.45
C PRO A 400 -7.45 -3.32 10.01
N PRO A 401 -8.77 -3.42 9.73
CA PRO A 401 -9.89 -3.32 10.67
C PRO A 401 -10.11 -4.59 11.51
N SER A 402 -9.37 -5.67 11.23
CA SER A 402 -9.54 -7.00 11.84
C SER A 402 -9.09 -7.15 13.31
N SER A 403 -8.51 -6.10 13.90
CA SER A 403 -7.95 -6.14 15.26
C SER A 403 -8.98 -5.80 16.35
N LEU A 404 -9.09 -6.66 17.38
CA LEU A 404 -9.85 -6.36 18.61
C LEU A 404 -9.32 -5.09 19.31
N THR A 405 -10.17 -4.38 20.04
CA THR A 405 -9.75 -3.21 20.84
C THR A 405 -8.98 -3.60 22.11
N ASP A 406 -8.24 -2.67 22.70
CA ASP A 406 -7.53 -2.89 23.97
C ASP A 406 -8.47 -3.18 25.16
N SER A 407 -9.77 -2.92 25.05
CA SER A 407 -10.77 -3.40 26.01
C SER A 407 -11.21 -4.82 25.69
N GLN A 408 -11.62 -5.09 24.46
CA GLN A 408 -12.05 -6.42 24.00
C GLN A 408 -10.98 -7.48 24.26
N LEU A 409 -9.70 -7.15 24.07
CA LEU A 409 -8.56 -8.01 24.42
C LEU A 409 -8.48 -8.35 25.91
N LYS A 410 -8.87 -7.44 26.82
CA LYS A 410 -8.92 -7.71 28.27
C LYS A 410 -10.09 -8.61 28.64
N GLU A 411 -11.19 -8.54 27.89
CA GLU A 411 -12.36 -9.40 28.10
C GLU A 411 -12.10 -10.82 27.58
N ILE A 412 -11.57 -11.00 26.37
CA ILE A 412 -11.14 -12.32 25.87
C ILE A 412 -10.14 -12.99 26.82
N LYS A 413 -9.18 -12.22 27.38
CA LYS A 413 -8.16 -12.73 28.33
C LYS A 413 -8.72 -13.11 29.72
N LYS A 414 -10.05 -13.18 29.89
CA LYS A 414 -10.74 -13.75 31.06
C LYS A 414 -11.29 -15.15 30.82
N ILE A 415 -11.51 -15.57 29.56
CA ILE A 415 -12.11 -16.88 29.29
C ILE A 415 -11.16 -18.01 29.70
N THR A 416 -11.73 -19.11 30.19
CA THR A 416 -11.03 -20.38 30.42
C THR A 416 -11.88 -21.50 29.82
N VAL A 417 -11.28 -22.67 29.59
CA VAL A 417 -12.07 -23.85 29.21
C VAL A 417 -13.12 -24.17 30.28
N ALA A 418 -12.82 -23.89 31.56
CA ALA A 418 -13.75 -24.09 32.67
C ALA A 418 -14.97 -23.17 32.58
N SER A 419 -14.78 -21.87 32.28
CA SER A 419 -15.88 -20.91 32.17
C SER A 419 -16.71 -21.13 30.90
N LEU A 420 -16.08 -21.46 29.77
CA LEU A 420 -16.78 -21.85 28.53
C LEU A 420 -17.67 -23.08 28.74
N LEU A 421 -17.18 -24.11 29.44
CA LEU A 421 -17.98 -25.30 29.74
C LEU A 421 -19.13 -25.01 30.71
N CYS A 422 -18.91 -24.25 31.79
CA CYS A 422 -19.97 -23.78 32.70
C CYS A 422 -21.08 -22.99 31.98
N ALA A 423 -20.72 -22.14 31.01
CA ALA A 423 -21.68 -21.24 30.35
C ALA A 423 -22.62 -21.94 29.35
N ASN A 424 -22.30 -23.18 28.94
CA ASN A 424 -22.96 -23.88 27.83
C ASN A 424 -23.38 -25.32 28.13
N THR A 425 -23.03 -25.83 29.31
CA THR A 425 -23.39 -27.17 29.75
C THR A 425 -24.51 -27.05 30.79
N ASP A 426 -25.75 -27.24 30.35
CA ASP A 426 -26.91 -27.33 31.23
C ASP A 426 -26.64 -28.41 32.32
N ASP A 427 -27.17 -28.22 33.52
CA ASP A 427 -26.97 -29.09 34.70
C ASP A 427 -25.53 -29.25 35.24
N LEU A 428 -24.51 -28.59 34.66
CA LEU A 428 -23.14 -28.57 35.21
C LEU A 428 -23.00 -27.48 36.30
N GLU A 429 -23.20 -27.84 37.58
CA GLU A 429 -23.12 -26.87 38.68
C GLU A 429 -21.68 -26.43 39.06
N ARG A 430 -20.70 -27.33 38.98
CA ARG A 430 -19.36 -27.15 39.58
C ARG A 430 -18.22 -27.79 38.79
N ILE A 431 -17.16 -27.01 38.54
CA ILE A 431 -15.95 -27.42 37.81
C ILE A 431 -14.69 -26.78 38.44
N GLN A 432 -13.54 -27.43 38.33
CA GLN A 432 -12.27 -26.87 38.81
C GLN A 432 -11.67 -25.83 37.84
N PRO A 433 -10.96 -24.79 38.32
CA PRO A 433 -10.43 -23.70 37.49
C PRO A 433 -9.53 -24.11 36.33
N LYS A 434 -8.74 -25.19 36.48
CA LYS A 434 -7.92 -25.75 35.41
C LYS A 434 -8.50 -27.10 34.99
N ALA A 435 -9.52 -27.10 34.14
CA ALA A 435 -10.26 -28.33 33.81
C ALA A 435 -9.44 -29.36 33.00
N PHE A 436 -8.31 -28.98 32.40
CA PHE A 436 -7.33 -29.91 31.83
C PHE A 436 -6.45 -30.62 32.88
N VAL A 437 -6.41 -30.11 34.10
CA VAL A 437 -5.63 -30.64 35.23
C VAL A 437 -6.58 -31.40 36.16
N GLN A 438 -6.10 -32.52 36.72
CA GLN A 438 -6.86 -33.29 37.71
C GLN A 438 -7.26 -32.41 38.91
N GLU A 439 -8.41 -32.71 39.51
CA GLU A 439 -8.88 -32.01 40.69
C GLU A 439 -7.98 -32.30 41.91
N ASP A 440 -7.66 -31.25 42.67
CA ASP A 440 -6.94 -31.37 43.95
C ASP A 440 -7.65 -30.53 45.02
N PRO A 441 -7.64 -30.96 46.30
CA PRO A 441 -8.44 -30.31 47.35
C PRO A 441 -7.90 -28.95 47.84
N TYR A 442 -6.87 -28.38 47.21
CA TYR A 442 -6.23 -27.12 47.61
C TYR A 442 -6.15 -26.07 46.50
N LEU A 443 -5.59 -26.40 45.32
CA LEU A 443 -5.25 -25.42 44.27
C LEU A 443 -6.15 -25.52 43.03
N ASN A 444 -6.74 -26.70 42.78
CA ASN A 444 -7.60 -26.99 41.65
C ASN A 444 -8.87 -27.74 42.09
N ALA A 445 -9.52 -27.27 43.15
CA ALA A 445 -10.78 -27.82 43.65
C ALA A 445 -11.98 -27.30 42.84
N ARG A 446 -13.06 -28.09 42.72
CA ARG A 446 -14.31 -27.64 42.08
C ARG A 446 -14.93 -26.44 42.79
N ILE A 447 -14.99 -25.31 42.08
CA ILE A 447 -15.76 -24.13 42.49
C ILE A 447 -17.11 -24.10 41.77
N SER A 448 -18.01 -23.22 42.20
CA SER A 448 -19.36 -23.09 41.61
C SER A 448 -19.30 -22.33 40.28
N CYS A 449 -20.16 -22.67 39.32
CA CYS A 449 -20.07 -22.13 37.96
C CYS A 449 -20.28 -20.62 37.85
N ASP A 450 -20.98 -20.00 38.81
CA ASP A 450 -21.12 -18.54 38.95
C ASP A 450 -19.82 -17.82 39.36
N GLN A 451 -18.82 -18.57 39.84
CA GLN A 451 -17.54 -18.04 40.30
C GLN A 451 -16.48 -17.99 39.18
N HIS A 452 -16.75 -18.58 38.01
CA HIS A 452 -15.84 -18.58 36.87
C HIS A 452 -16.03 -17.33 35.99
N PRO A 453 -14.95 -16.63 35.60
CA PRO A 453 -15.05 -15.38 34.85
C PRO A 453 -15.43 -15.61 33.38
N LEU A 454 -16.28 -14.72 32.86
CA LEU A 454 -16.75 -14.70 31.47
C LEU A 454 -16.48 -13.31 30.85
N PRO A 455 -16.15 -13.23 29.54
CA PRO A 455 -15.97 -11.95 28.85
C PRO A 455 -17.23 -11.09 28.90
N GLN A 456 -17.08 -9.79 29.20
CA GLN A 456 -18.19 -8.84 29.17
C GLN A 456 -18.34 -8.26 27.77
N LEU A 457 -19.37 -8.71 27.06
CA LEU A 457 -19.65 -8.31 25.67
C LEU A 457 -20.08 -6.83 25.52
N SER A 458 -20.15 -6.06 26.62
CA SER A 458 -20.35 -4.60 26.59
C SER A 458 -19.26 -3.86 25.80
N GLU A 459 -18.04 -4.40 25.74
CA GLU A 459 -16.94 -3.81 24.94
C GLU A 459 -17.08 -4.11 23.43
N TRP A 460 -18.12 -4.86 23.02
CA TRP A 460 -18.56 -5.04 21.63
C TRP A 460 -19.88 -4.29 21.34
N VAL A 461 -20.32 -3.39 22.23
CA VAL A 461 -21.39 -2.44 21.88
C VAL A 461 -20.85 -1.51 20.80
N GLU A 462 -21.29 -1.71 19.56
CA GLU A 462 -21.13 -0.69 18.54
C GLU A 462 -22.10 0.44 18.83
N MET A 463 -21.64 1.68 18.70
CA MET A 463 -22.56 2.80 18.66
C MET A 463 -23.44 2.62 17.43
N ASP A 464 -24.75 2.50 17.66
CA ASP A 464 -25.73 2.30 16.61
C ASP A 464 -25.78 3.51 15.68
N HIS A 465 -25.00 3.48 14.61
CA HIS A 465 -25.00 4.50 13.57
C HIS A 465 -26.04 4.18 12.48
N MET A 466 -26.33 2.89 12.23
CA MET A 466 -27.11 2.43 11.08
C MET A 466 -28.62 2.29 11.31
N SER A 467 -29.12 1.91 12.50
CA SER A 467 -30.59 1.93 12.74
C SER A 467 -31.11 3.31 13.14
N ASP A 468 -30.21 4.22 13.54
CA ASP A 468 -30.51 5.65 13.64
C ASP A 468 -30.87 6.23 12.23
N PHE A 469 -30.37 5.64 11.13
CA PHE A 469 -30.72 5.94 9.73
C PHE A 469 -31.97 5.19 9.22
N SER A 470 -33.15 5.50 9.77
CA SER A 470 -34.41 5.01 9.17
C SER A 470 -34.60 5.52 7.73
N GLU A 471 -35.26 4.76 6.85
CA GLU A 471 -35.57 5.19 5.47
C GLU A 471 -36.30 6.55 5.47
N ASP A 472 -37.24 6.74 6.40
CA ASP A 472 -37.90 8.03 6.67
C ASP A 472 -36.90 9.17 6.95
N LEU A 473 -35.81 8.93 7.68
CA LEU A 473 -34.82 9.96 8.00
C LEU A 473 -33.96 10.31 6.78
N LEU A 474 -33.62 9.31 5.95
CA LEU A 474 -32.91 9.54 4.69
C LEU A 474 -33.78 10.34 3.72
N MET A 475 -35.08 10.04 3.65
CA MET A 475 -36.05 10.78 2.83
C MET A 475 -36.31 12.20 3.36
N ASP A 476 -36.55 12.38 4.67
CA ASP A 476 -36.67 13.70 5.32
C ASP A 476 -35.43 14.58 5.04
N ALA A 477 -34.23 13.99 5.16
CA ALA A 477 -32.98 14.69 4.91
C ALA A 477 -32.76 15.03 3.44
N LEU A 478 -33.17 14.17 2.50
CA LEU A 478 -33.11 14.42 1.07
C LEU A 478 -34.12 15.50 0.63
N GLU A 479 -35.39 15.46 1.07
CA GLU A 479 -36.37 16.51 0.75
C GLU A 479 -35.89 17.88 1.27
N LYS A 480 -35.35 17.91 2.49
CA LYS A 480 -34.78 19.14 3.05
C LYS A 480 -33.52 19.60 2.29
N ALA A 481 -32.64 18.68 1.89
CA ALA A 481 -31.46 19.01 1.10
C ALA A 481 -31.82 19.58 -0.28
N GLU A 482 -32.81 19.02 -0.97
CA GLU A 482 -33.34 19.57 -2.23
C GLU A 482 -33.91 20.99 -2.01
N LYS A 483 -34.71 21.17 -0.96
CA LYS A 483 -35.30 22.46 -0.61
C LYS A 483 -34.25 23.52 -0.29
N ASP A 484 -33.27 23.20 0.54
CA ASP A 484 -32.17 24.10 0.88
C ASP A 484 -31.35 24.43 -0.37
N LEU A 485 -31.16 23.49 -1.30
CA LEU A 485 -30.53 23.71 -2.61
C LEU A 485 -31.38 24.59 -3.55
N MET A 486 -32.71 24.50 -3.51
CA MET A 486 -33.59 25.44 -4.21
C MET A 486 -33.52 26.86 -3.62
N ASP A 487 -33.55 27.00 -2.29
CA ASP A 487 -33.45 28.30 -1.62
C ASP A 487 -32.06 28.93 -1.79
N ARG A 488 -31.01 28.10 -1.84
CA ARG A 488 -29.64 28.47 -2.24
C ARG A 488 -29.60 29.09 -3.64
N ARG A 489 -30.24 28.48 -4.63
CA ARG A 489 -30.34 29.00 -6.01
C ARG A 489 -31.17 30.30 -6.09
N LYS A 490 -32.25 30.42 -5.29
CA LYS A 490 -33.05 31.66 -5.18
C LYS A 490 -32.21 32.81 -4.60
N MET A 491 -31.38 32.53 -3.58
CA MET A 491 -30.44 33.51 -3.02
C MET A 491 -29.42 33.97 -4.05
N GLU A 492 -28.79 33.05 -4.79
CA GLU A 492 -27.81 33.38 -5.84
C GLU A 492 -28.40 34.23 -6.95
N TYR A 493 -29.60 33.87 -7.44
CA TYR A 493 -30.32 34.68 -8.43
C TYR A 493 -30.62 36.08 -7.89
N LYS A 494 -31.11 36.17 -6.64
CA LYS A 494 -31.44 37.46 -6.01
C LYS A 494 -30.22 38.36 -5.89
N VAL A 495 -29.13 37.88 -5.28
CA VAL A 495 -27.88 38.66 -5.12
C VAL A 495 -27.32 39.07 -6.47
N TRP A 496 -27.34 38.18 -7.47
CA TRP A 496 -26.92 38.51 -8.83
C TRP A 496 -27.80 39.59 -9.48
N SER A 497 -29.11 39.59 -9.22
CA SER A 497 -30.04 40.60 -9.75
C SER A 497 -29.97 41.97 -9.04
N GLU A 498 -29.59 42.01 -7.76
CA GLU A 498 -29.52 43.23 -6.95
C GLU A 498 -28.11 43.87 -6.91
N VAL A 499 -27.06 43.05 -6.91
CA VAL A 499 -25.65 43.46 -6.71
C VAL A 499 -24.77 43.15 -7.93
N GLY A 500 -25.13 42.12 -8.71
CA GLY A 500 -24.33 41.64 -9.84
C GLY A 500 -23.10 40.81 -9.41
N GLY A 501 -22.23 40.54 -10.38
CA GLY A 501 -20.92 39.92 -10.16
C GLY A 501 -19.78 40.91 -10.35
N ILE A 502 -18.66 40.69 -9.66
CA ILE A 502 -17.49 41.58 -9.80
C ILE A 502 -16.88 41.48 -11.20
N ASN A 503 -16.34 42.60 -11.68
CA ASN A 503 -15.60 42.65 -12.94
C ASN A 503 -14.40 41.66 -12.89
N PRO A 504 -14.27 40.69 -13.81
CA PRO A 504 -13.16 39.74 -13.82
C PRO A 504 -11.77 40.40 -13.94
N LYS A 505 -11.69 41.62 -14.48
CA LYS A 505 -10.46 42.43 -14.57
C LYS A 505 -10.16 43.24 -13.30
N SER A 506 -10.97 43.13 -12.24
CA SER A 506 -10.62 43.65 -10.91
C SER A 506 -9.44 42.86 -10.29
N PRO A 507 -8.88 43.28 -9.14
CA PRO A 507 -7.93 42.46 -8.38
C PRO A 507 -8.57 41.14 -7.88
N GLN A 508 -9.79 41.22 -7.36
CA GLN A 508 -10.55 40.09 -6.84
C GLN A 508 -10.97 39.12 -7.96
N GLY A 509 -11.38 39.63 -9.13
CA GLY A 509 -11.72 38.84 -10.30
C GLY A 509 -10.54 38.04 -10.85
N VAL A 510 -9.33 38.63 -10.81
CA VAL A 510 -8.09 37.93 -11.15
C VAL A 510 -7.70 36.88 -10.12
N ALA A 511 -7.88 37.15 -8.82
CA ALA A 511 -7.67 36.14 -7.79
C ALA A 511 -8.63 34.93 -7.94
N ALA A 512 -9.87 35.18 -8.35
CA ALA A 512 -10.85 34.13 -8.66
C ALA A 512 -10.54 33.35 -9.95
N ALA A 513 -9.77 33.91 -10.88
CA ALA A 513 -9.37 33.22 -12.12
C ALA A 513 -8.33 32.11 -11.87
N PHE A 514 -7.53 32.19 -10.80
CA PHE A 514 -6.57 31.14 -10.41
C PHE A 514 -7.23 29.84 -9.92
N SER A 515 -8.55 29.84 -9.72
CA SER A 515 -9.35 28.68 -9.30
C SER A 515 -10.66 28.59 -10.11
N LYS A 516 -10.57 28.90 -11.41
CA LYS A 516 -11.71 29.01 -12.33
C LYS A 516 -12.36 27.64 -12.58
N ALA A 517 -13.58 27.48 -12.05
CA ALA A 517 -14.40 26.30 -12.32
C ALA A 517 -14.72 26.17 -13.82
N ASN A 518 -14.57 24.95 -14.36
CA ASN A 518 -15.11 24.56 -15.66
C ASN A 518 -16.57 24.06 -15.49
N LYS A 519 -17.29 23.84 -16.60
CA LYS A 519 -18.71 23.45 -16.55
C LYS A 519 -18.95 22.06 -15.96
N GLY A 520 -18.00 21.13 -16.14
CA GLY A 520 -18.07 19.80 -15.55
C GLY A 520 -18.00 19.86 -14.02
N ALA A 521 -17.05 20.62 -13.48
CA ALA A 521 -16.92 20.81 -12.03
C ALA A 521 -18.13 21.53 -11.42
N LEU A 522 -18.72 22.50 -12.12
CA LEU A 522 -19.98 23.13 -11.68
C LEU A 522 -21.17 22.15 -11.71
N LYS A 523 -21.27 21.24 -12.68
CA LYS A 523 -22.30 20.18 -12.67
C LYS A 523 -22.07 19.21 -11.50
N LEU A 524 -20.85 18.70 -11.31
CA LEU A 524 -20.48 17.82 -10.20
C LEU A 524 -20.73 18.47 -8.82
N ALA A 525 -20.42 19.75 -8.66
CA ALA A 525 -20.69 20.46 -7.41
C ALA A 525 -22.19 20.62 -7.11
N ASN A 526 -23.04 20.74 -8.15
CA ASN A 526 -24.49 20.82 -7.95
C ASN A 526 -25.07 19.51 -7.39
N THR A 527 -24.56 18.34 -7.80
CA THR A 527 -24.98 17.05 -7.23
C THR A 527 -24.34 16.81 -5.87
N SER A 528 -23.07 17.18 -5.71
CA SER A 528 -22.34 17.03 -4.45
C SER A 528 -22.93 17.84 -3.28
N LEU A 529 -23.47 19.04 -3.56
CA LEU A 529 -24.17 19.86 -2.56
C LEU A 529 -25.42 19.16 -1.97
N LEU A 530 -26.10 18.30 -2.73
CA LEU A 530 -27.24 17.52 -2.22
C LEU A 530 -26.77 16.55 -1.12
N PHE A 531 -25.69 15.81 -1.37
CA PHE A 531 -25.09 14.93 -0.37
C PHE A 531 -24.51 15.69 0.83
N GLU A 532 -23.91 16.87 0.62
CA GLU A 532 -23.42 17.72 1.72
C GLU A 532 -24.56 18.18 2.65
N PHE A 533 -25.69 18.63 2.09
CA PHE A 533 -26.83 19.09 2.88
C PHE A 533 -27.57 17.93 3.56
N ALA A 534 -27.76 16.80 2.87
CA ALA A 534 -28.38 15.61 3.46
C ALA A 534 -27.54 15.05 4.61
N SER A 535 -26.21 14.96 4.45
CA SER A 535 -25.29 14.51 5.50
C SER A 535 -25.33 15.44 6.72
N ASN A 536 -25.34 16.75 6.49
CA ASN A 536 -25.51 17.74 7.55
C ASN A 536 -26.85 17.56 8.29
N GLU A 537 -27.96 17.34 7.59
CA GLU A 537 -29.25 17.18 8.26
C GLU A 537 -29.35 15.88 9.05
N ILE A 538 -28.79 14.78 8.53
CA ILE A 538 -28.74 13.50 9.24
C ILE A 538 -27.94 13.66 10.54
N VAL A 539 -26.71 14.20 10.47
CA VAL A 539 -25.86 14.42 11.66
C VAL A 539 -26.56 15.31 12.69
N ASN A 540 -27.15 16.44 12.27
CA ASN A 540 -27.86 17.33 13.18
C ASN A 540 -29.11 16.66 13.78
N SER A 541 -29.88 15.90 12.98
CA SER A 541 -31.08 15.19 13.44
C SER A 541 -30.75 14.12 14.48
N LEU A 542 -29.68 13.34 14.27
CA LEU A 542 -29.24 12.32 15.24
C LEU A 542 -28.71 12.95 16.53
N ILE A 543 -27.92 14.02 16.45
CA ILE A 543 -27.47 14.78 17.63
C ILE A 543 -28.67 15.36 18.39
N HIS A 544 -29.70 15.87 17.70
CA HIS A 544 -30.92 16.37 18.34
C HIS A 544 -31.79 15.25 18.93
N ARG A 545 -31.89 14.07 18.30
CA ARG A 545 -32.54 12.87 18.86
C ARG A 545 -31.81 12.40 20.12
N ARG A 546 -30.47 12.31 20.11
CA ARG A 546 -29.65 11.89 21.26
C ARG A 546 -29.66 12.91 22.41
N ARG A 547 -29.59 14.22 22.14
CA ARG A 547 -29.76 15.30 23.16
C ARG A 547 -31.14 15.34 23.82
N ARG A 548 -32.16 14.67 23.27
CA ARG A 548 -33.46 14.45 23.93
C ARG A 548 -33.53 13.15 24.75
N ARG A 549 -32.59 12.22 24.56
CA ARG A 549 -32.50 10.93 25.28
C ARG A 549 -31.51 10.97 26.45
N GLN A 550 -30.46 11.80 26.38
CA GLN A 550 -29.44 11.94 27.42
C GLN A 550 -29.42 13.37 28.00
N LEU A 551 -29.46 13.48 29.32
CA LEU A 551 -29.67 14.73 30.07
C LEU A 551 -28.38 15.31 30.70
N PHE A 552 -27.21 14.82 30.29
CA PHE A 552 -25.91 15.25 30.82
C PHE A 552 -24.97 15.71 29.69
N ASP A 553 -24.13 16.69 30.01
CA ASP A 553 -23.35 17.48 29.06
C ASP A 553 -21.88 17.04 29.00
N ASN A 554 -21.35 16.87 27.79
CA ASN A 554 -19.93 16.66 27.51
C ASN A 554 -19.64 16.85 26.01
N ASN A 555 -19.29 18.07 25.60
CA ASN A 555 -19.09 18.41 24.18
C ASN A 555 -18.02 17.55 23.48
N ALA A 556 -16.96 17.13 24.17
CA ALA A 556 -15.91 16.28 23.58
C ALA A 556 -16.43 14.91 23.07
N VAL A 557 -17.48 14.34 23.69
CA VAL A 557 -18.10 13.09 23.22
C VAL A 557 -18.93 13.35 21.96
N ALA A 558 -19.54 14.54 21.83
CA ALA A 558 -20.32 14.90 20.66
C ALA A 558 -19.46 15.14 19.42
N ASP A 559 -18.21 15.59 19.58
CA ASP A 559 -17.28 15.79 18.46
C ASP A 559 -16.61 14.47 18.03
N ILE A 560 -16.24 13.58 18.96
CA ILE A 560 -15.79 12.21 18.60
C ILE A 560 -16.89 11.46 17.82
N PHE A 561 -18.13 11.50 18.33
CA PHE A 561 -19.28 10.88 17.68
C PHE A 561 -19.59 11.45 16.29
N ARG A 562 -19.21 12.71 16.01
CA ARG A 562 -19.39 13.32 14.68
C ARG A 562 -18.44 12.75 13.66
N ASP A 563 -17.16 12.64 13.99
CA ASP A 563 -16.15 12.12 13.07
C ASP A 563 -16.46 10.65 12.73
N GLU A 564 -16.77 9.83 13.73
CA GLU A 564 -17.17 8.41 13.56
C GLU A 564 -18.47 8.25 12.73
N LEU A 565 -19.48 9.08 13.00
CA LEU A 565 -20.72 9.10 12.21
C LEU A 565 -20.49 9.58 10.76
N SER A 566 -19.51 10.48 10.53
CA SER A 566 -19.20 11.02 9.20
C SER A 566 -18.56 9.96 8.28
N ASP A 567 -17.72 9.08 8.82
CA ASP A 567 -17.13 7.96 8.08
C ASP A 567 -18.17 6.85 7.82
N ALA A 568 -19.10 6.60 8.75
CA ALA A 568 -20.20 5.65 8.56
C ALA A 568 -21.13 6.07 7.40
N LEU A 569 -21.41 7.37 7.25
CA LEU A 569 -22.25 7.90 6.17
C LEU A 569 -21.71 7.58 4.76
N GLN A 570 -20.39 7.43 4.57
CA GLN A 570 -19.81 7.07 3.26
C GLN A 570 -20.18 5.65 2.78
N GLN A 571 -20.75 4.82 3.66
CA GLN A 571 -21.18 3.46 3.37
C GLN A 571 -22.65 3.35 2.98
N VAL A 572 -23.46 4.40 3.22
CA VAL A 572 -24.89 4.43 2.89
C VAL A 572 -25.07 4.57 1.37
N ASP A 573 -25.74 3.59 0.76
CA ASP A 573 -26.13 3.65 -0.65
C ASP A 573 -27.48 4.36 -0.82
N LEU A 574 -27.51 5.38 -1.67
CA LEU A 574 -28.71 6.14 -2.04
C LEU A 574 -29.15 5.90 -3.50
N GLY A 575 -28.52 4.95 -4.21
CA GLY A 575 -28.80 4.65 -5.61
C GLY A 575 -30.24 4.19 -5.92
N ALA A 576 -30.97 3.72 -4.91
CA ALA A 576 -32.39 3.40 -5.00
C ALA A 576 -33.32 4.61 -4.76
N LEU A 577 -32.84 5.67 -4.09
CA LEU A 577 -33.64 6.81 -3.63
C LEU A 577 -33.46 8.06 -4.51
N ILE A 578 -32.29 8.25 -5.13
CA ILE A 578 -32.02 9.42 -5.99
C ILE A 578 -32.26 9.06 -7.47
N PRO A 579 -33.07 9.84 -8.22
CA PRO A 579 -33.30 9.60 -9.65
C PRO A 579 -32.00 9.59 -10.48
N PRO A 580 -31.81 8.65 -11.43
CA PRO A 580 -30.60 8.60 -12.27
C PRO A 580 -30.32 9.88 -13.06
N GLN A 581 -31.38 10.63 -13.39
CA GLN A 581 -31.33 11.90 -14.12
C GLN A 581 -30.67 13.04 -13.34
N THR A 582 -30.54 12.91 -12.01
CA THR A 582 -29.85 13.88 -11.15
C THR A 582 -28.34 13.95 -11.48
N PHE A 583 -27.77 12.90 -12.07
CA PHE A 583 -26.33 12.73 -12.26
C PHE A 583 -25.82 13.06 -13.69
N ASP A 584 -26.63 13.70 -14.54
CA ASP A 584 -26.33 13.90 -15.97
C ASP A 584 -25.24 14.96 -16.27
N VAL A 585 -23.98 14.56 -16.03
CA VAL A 585 -22.78 15.28 -16.47
C VAL A 585 -22.66 15.19 -18.00
N ASP A 586 -22.18 16.25 -18.64
CA ASP A 586 -22.23 16.40 -20.10
C ASP A 586 -21.36 15.36 -20.84
N LEU A 587 -21.99 14.27 -21.30
CA LEU A 587 -21.34 13.14 -21.97
C LEU A 587 -20.55 13.52 -23.24
N GLN A 588 -20.76 14.72 -23.80
CA GLN A 588 -20.07 15.17 -25.01
C GLN A 588 -18.57 15.41 -24.81
N CYS A 589 -18.12 15.69 -23.59
CA CYS A 589 -16.73 16.02 -23.26
C CYS A 589 -16.06 15.05 -22.27
N ASP A 590 -16.62 13.86 -22.07
CA ASP A 590 -16.13 12.88 -21.08
C ASP A 590 -15.92 11.48 -21.67
N ASP A 591 -14.84 10.81 -21.28
CA ASP A 591 -14.52 9.44 -21.70
C ASP A 591 -15.19 8.44 -20.74
N ASN A 592 -16.32 7.86 -21.15
CA ASN A 592 -17.02 6.78 -20.43
C ASN A 592 -17.17 5.49 -21.25
N GLY A 593 -16.38 5.35 -22.33
CA GLY A 593 -16.36 4.16 -23.18
C GLY A 593 -15.61 2.98 -22.56
N PRO A 594 -15.73 1.77 -23.16
CA PRO A 594 -14.97 0.60 -22.77
C PRO A 594 -13.47 0.80 -23.04
N CYS A 595 -12.62 0.24 -22.18
CA CYS A 595 -11.17 0.38 -22.30
C CYS A 595 -10.58 -0.49 -23.42
N ASP A 596 -9.73 0.10 -24.26
CA ASP A 596 -8.81 -0.64 -25.12
C ASP A 596 -7.48 -0.90 -24.35
N PRO A 597 -7.17 -2.16 -24.00
CA PRO A 597 -5.89 -2.49 -23.36
C PRO A 597 -4.71 -2.44 -24.33
N THR A 598 -4.95 -2.49 -25.65
CA THR A 598 -3.91 -2.56 -26.69
C THR A 598 -3.42 -1.19 -27.17
N SER A 599 -4.13 -0.11 -26.85
CA SER A 599 -3.70 1.25 -27.18
C SER A 599 -2.38 1.62 -26.47
N PRO A 600 -1.35 2.07 -27.21
CA PRO A 600 -0.09 2.57 -26.65
C PRO A 600 -0.18 4.04 -26.18
N PHE A 601 -1.37 4.65 -26.24
CA PHE A 601 -1.60 6.07 -25.95
C PHE A 601 -2.61 6.27 -24.81
N ARG A 602 -2.37 7.31 -24.00
CA ARG A 602 -3.27 7.75 -22.93
C ARG A 602 -4.52 8.39 -23.53
N THR A 603 -5.67 8.21 -22.88
CA THR A 603 -6.82 9.12 -23.04
C THR A 603 -6.44 10.56 -22.65
N TYR A 604 -7.33 11.53 -22.89
CA TYR A 604 -7.11 12.92 -22.46
C TYR A 604 -7.68 13.18 -21.07
N THR A 605 -8.68 12.41 -20.65
CA THR A 605 -9.25 12.47 -19.29
C THR A 605 -8.50 11.61 -18.26
N GLY A 606 -7.54 10.78 -18.68
CA GLY A 606 -6.89 9.78 -17.81
C GLY A 606 -7.71 8.50 -17.58
N HIS A 607 -8.96 8.44 -18.07
CA HIS A 607 -9.80 7.23 -18.08
C HIS A 607 -9.08 6.04 -18.72
N CYS A 608 -9.30 4.82 -18.20
CA CYS A 608 -8.65 3.59 -18.70
C CYS A 608 -7.11 3.54 -18.60
N ASN A 609 -6.49 4.41 -17.77
CA ASN A 609 -5.11 4.21 -17.34
C ASN A 609 -5.01 2.90 -16.53
N ASN A 610 -5.76 2.83 -15.42
CA ASN A 610 -6.00 1.58 -14.69
C ASN A 610 -7.12 0.78 -15.39
N LEU A 611 -6.81 -0.43 -15.86
CA LEU A 611 -7.75 -1.28 -16.60
C LEU A 611 -8.75 -2.05 -15.71
N ARG A 612 -8.53 -2.08 -14.39
CA ARG A 612 -9.48 -2.68 -13.41
C ARG A 612 -10.48 -1.66 -12.90
N ASN A 613 -10.00 -0.44 -12.63
CA ASN A 613 -10.78 0.69 -12.11
C ASN A 613 -10.64 1.90 -13.06
N PRO A 614 -11.39 1.96 -14.18
CA PRO A 614 -11.13 2.91 -15.27
C PRO A 614 -11.13 4.40 -14.87
N GLY A 615 -11.92 4.79 -13.86
CA GLY A 615 -11.99 6.16 -13.36
C GLY A 615 -10.89 6.58 -12.37
N TRP A 616 -10.00 5.67 -11.95
CA TRP A 616 -8.91 6.00 -11.02
C TRP A 616 -7.87 6.92 -11.67
N GLY A 617 -7.67 8.11 -11.09
CA GLY A 617 -6.82 9.16 -11.64
C GLY A 617 -7.42 9.99 -12.78
N LYS A 618 -8.71 9.77 -13.10
CA LYS A 618 -9.44 10.52 -14.13
C LYS A 618 -9.64 11.99 -13.72
N SER A 619 -9.70 12.89 -14.70
CA SER A 619 -10.10 14.28 -14.52
C SER A 619 -11.53 14.42 -13.96
N LEU A 620 -11.82 15.56 -13.31
CA LEU A 620 -13.11 15.84 -12.66
C LEU A 620 -13.52 14.84 -11.56
N THR A 621 -12.55 14.32 -10.81
CA THR A 621 -12.77 13.45 -9.63
C THR A 621 -12.47 14.20 -8.31
N THR A 622 -12.69 13.55 -7.17
CA THR A 622 -12.24 14.05 -5.86
C THR A 622 -10.76 13.77 -5.62
N PHE A 623 -10.13 14.57 -4.77
CA PHE A 623 -8.84 14.19 -4.17
C PHE A 623 -8.99 12.93 -3.29
N ASN A 624 -7.92 12.14 -3.19
CA ASN A 624 -7.73 11.17 -2.11
C ASN A 624 -7.31 11.91 -0.81
N ARG A 625 -7.14 11.19 0.30
CA ARG A 625 -6.51 11.73 1.52
C ARG A 625 -5.48 10.78 2.10
N LEU A 626 -4.52 11.33 2.84
CA LEU A 626 -3.61 10.61 3.72
C LEU A 626 -4.19 10.41 5.13
N LEU A 627 -5.07 11.31 5.58
CA LEU A 627 -5.82 11.19 6.84
C LEU A 627 -7.29 11.65 6.66
N PRO A 628 -8.24 11.16 7.48
CA PRO A 628 -9.62 11.65 7.48
C PRO A 628 -9.72 13.18 7.61
N SER A 629 -10.79 13.75 7.03
CA SER A 629 -11.06 15.19 7.10
C SER A 629 -11.45 15.61 8.52
N VAL A 630 -10.93 16.74 8.99
CA VAL A 630 -11.33 17.36 10.26
C VAL A 630 -12.13 18.64 9.95
N TYR A 631 -13.44 18.56 10.12
CA TYR A 631 -14.38 19.67 9.98
C TYR A 631 -15.04 20.01 11.32
N ASP A 632 -15.35 21.29 11.52
CA ASP A 632 -15.88 21.87 12.77
C ASP A 632 -17.31 21.37 13.14
N ASP A 633 -17.91 20.52 12.30
CA ASP A 633 -19.19 19.84 12.46
C ASP A 633 -19.16 18.37 11.98
N GLY A 634 -17.98 17.82 11.65
CA GLY A 634 -17.80 16.49 11.07
C GLY A 634 -18.10 16.39 9.56
N ILE A 635 -18.80 17.37 8.96
CA ILE A 635 -19.27 17.26 7.56
C ILE A 635 -18.64 18.29 6.64
N SER A 636 -18.79 19.59 6.92
CA SER A 636 -18.29 20.59 5.97
C SER A 636 -17.95 21.98 6.51
N LYS A 637 -18.27 22.34 7.75
CA LYS A 637 -17.86 23.64 8.30
C LYS A 637 -16.33 23.69 8.43
N PRO A 638 -15.62 24.63 7.76
CA PRO A 638 -14.17 24.72 7.81
C PRO A 638 -13.61 24.73 9.24
N ARG A 639 -12.46 24.11 9.45
CA ARG A 639 -11.79 24.02 10.76
C ARG A 639 -11.49 25.42 11.30
N THR A 640 -12.21 25.86 12.33
CA THR A 640 -12.00 27.16 13.02
C THR A 640 -11.73 27.01 14.52
N ILE A 641 -12.01 25.85 15.11
CA ILE A 641 -11.78 25.56 16.53
C ILE A 641 -10.57 24.63 16.69
N GLY A 642 -9.76 24.86 17.74
CA GLY A 642 -8.64 24.03 18.13
C GLY A 642 -9.02 22.94 19.13
N VAL A 643 -8.11 22.00 19.40
CA VAL A 643 -8.39 20.82 20.28
C VAL A 643 -8.71 21.17 21.73
N THR A 644 -8.48 22.44 22.12
CA THR A 644 -8.78 23.01 23.44
C THR A 644 -10.14 23.72 23.50
N GLY A 645 -10.93 23.69 22.42
CA GLY A 645 -12.17 24.48 22.28
C GLY A 645 -11.93 25.98 22.02
N VAL A 646 -10.68 26.43 21.98
CA VAL A 646 -10.28 27.80 21.67
C VAL A 646 -10.22 27.98 20.14
N GLY A 647 -10.70 29.11 19.62
CA GLY A 647 -10.63 29.43 18.19
C GLY A 647 -9.18 29.49 17.68
N LEU A 648 -8.93 28.86 16.52
CA LEU A 648 -7.61 28.83 15.89
C LEU A 648 -7.11 30.23 15.53
N PRO A 649 -5.80 30.49 15.58
CA PRO A 649 -5.24 31.79 15.23
C PRO A 649 -5.61 32.19 13.80
N ASN A 650 -5.91 33.47 13.62
CA ASN A 650 -6.26 34.05 12.33
C ASN A 650 -5.13 33.81 11.29
N PRO A 651 -5.43 33.39 10.04
CA PRO A 651 -4.41 33.04 9.06
C PRO A 651 -3.38 34.14 8.78
N ARG A 652 -3.79 35.43 8.80
CA ARG A 652 -2.89 36.58 8.65
C ARG A 652 -1.96 36.77 9.86
N VAL A 653 -2.41 36.44 11.06
CA VAL A 653 -1.56 36.44 12.27
C VAL A 653 -0.51 35.34 12.16
N VAL A 654 -0.90 34.13 11.75
CA VAL A 654 0.04 33.01 11.56
C VAL A 654 1.08 33.35 10.50
N SER A 655 0.63 33.80 9.32
CA SER A 655 1.50 34.26 8.24
C SER A 655 2.53 35.28 8.73
N ARG A 656 2.07 36.39 9.33
CA ARG A 656 2.93 37.48 9.83
C ARG A 656 3.93 37.06 10.91
N VAL A 657 3.59 36.11 11.79
CA VAL A 657 4.40 35.75 12.96
C VAL A 657 5.37 34.60 12.67
N ILE A 658 4.94 33.60 11.90
CA ILE A 658 5.74 32.42 11.55
C ILE A 658 6.58 32.67 10.28
N HIS A 659 6.02 33.38 9.29
CA HIS A 659 6.65 33.63 7.99
C HIS A 659 6.87 35.14 7.76
N PRO A 660 7.79 35.79 8.51
CA PRO A 660 8.10 37.19 8.30
C PRO A 660 8.72 37.43 6.91
N ASP A 661 8.47 38.60 6.34
CA ASP A 661 9.04 39.04 5.07
C ASP A 661 10.55 39.34 5.25
N ILE A 662 11.39 38.32 5.08
CA ILE A 662 12.86 38.38 5.26
C ILE A 662 13.54 37.92 3.97
N SER A 663 14.35 38.82 3.39
CA SER A 663 15.08 38.54 2.16
C SER A 663 16.29 37.63 2.38
N ASN A 664 16.09 36.32 2.21
CA ASN A 664 17.15 35.32 2.25
C ASN A 664 17.19 34.52 0.92
N LEU A 665 18.16 34.82 0.07
CA LEU A 665 18.26 34.28 -1.30
C LEU A 665 18.96 32.92 -1.31
N HIS A 666 18.32 31.89 -1.91
CA HIS A 666 18.91 30.55 -1.94
C HIS A 666 20.17 30.47 -2.82
N GLY A 667 21.36 30.39 -2.21
CA GLY A 667 22.67 30.37 -2.88
C GLY A 667 23.03 29.10 -3.66
N ARG A 668 22.06 28.41 -4.27
CA ARG A 668 22.30 27.20 -5.09
C ARG A 668 21.31 27.00 -6.24
N TYR A 669 20.03 27.32 -6.04
CA TYR A 669 18.97 26.96 -6.98
C TYR A 669 18.40 28.18 -7.71
N THR A 670 17.97 27.96 -8.95
CA THR A 670 17.44 28.99 -9.85
C THR A 670 15.94 29.19 -9.65
N LEU A 671 15.43 30.33 -10.12
CA LEU A 671 14.01 30.65 -10.17
C LEU A 671 13.24 29.72 -11.12
N MET A 672 13.92 29.05 -12.07
CA MET A 672 13.34 27.96 -12.86
C MET A 672 12.86 26.79 -11.98
N THR A 673 13.47 26.56 -10.81
CA THR A 673 13.00 25.55 -9.84
C THR A 673 11.61 25.88 -9.30
N MET A 674 11.32 27.16 -9.08
CA MET A 674 9.97 27.63 -8.73
C MET A 674 9.04 27.51 -9.93
N GLN A 675 9.47 27.98 -11.11
CA GLN A 675 8.60 28.05 -12.28
C GLN A 675 8.19 26.67 -12.78
N PHE A 676 9.09 25.68 -12.70
CA PHE A 676 8.80 24.28 -12.99
C PHE A 676 7.92 23.64 -11.91
N ALA A 677 8.08 23.99 -10.63
CA ALA A 677 7.16 23.54 -9.59
C ALA A 677 5.71 24.01 -9.86
N GLN A 678 5.52 25.27 -10.27
CA GLN A 678 4.21 25.77 -10.70
C GLN A 678 3.70 25.03 -11.95
N PHE A 679 4.53 24.88 -12.98
CA PHE A 679 4.17 24.16 -14.20
C PHE A 679 3.82 22.68 -13.97
N LEU A 680 4.42 22.04 -12.97
CA LEU A 680 4.15 20.65 -12.58
C LEU A 680 2.93 20.53 -11.66
N ASP A 681 2.69 21.50 -10.78
CA ASP A 681 1.43 21.60 -10.01
C ASP A 681 0.24 21.77 -10.94
N HIS A 682 0.40 22.55 -12.02
CA HIS A 682 -0.65 22.78 -13.01
C HIS A 682 -0.91 21.58 -13.93
N ASP A 683 -0.06 20.54 -13.90
CA ASP A 683 -0.32 19.21 -14.48
C ASP A 683 -1.26 18.42 -13.54
N LEU A 684 -0.94 18.41 -12.24
CA LEU A 684 -1.56 17.51 -11.26
C LEU A 684 -2.82 18.06 -10.58
N THR A 685 -2.88 19.38 -10.35
CA THR A 685 -3.87 19.98 -9.44
C THR A 685 -4.56 21.23 -10.00
N MET A 686 -5.89 21.22 -9.91
CA MET A 686 -6.76 22.36 -10.12
C MET A 686 -7.96 22.21 -9.19
N THR A 687 -7.94 22.90 -8.04
CA THR A 687 -9.11 23.02 -7.18
C THR A 687 -9.94 24.25 -7.58
N PRO A 688 -11.18 24.07 -8.08
CA PRO A 688 -12.03 25.18 -8.47
C PRO A 688 -12.80 25.78 -7.27
N ILE A 689 -13.19 27.05 -7.37
CA ILE A 689 -14.06 27.72 -6.38
C ILE A 689 -15.49 27.92 -6.91
N HIS A 690 -16.42 28.11 -5.97
CA HIS A 690 -17.82 28.43 -6.26
C HIS A 690 -18.02 29.67 -7.14
N LYS A 691 -19.06 29.61 -7.97
CA LYS A 691 -19.56 30.68 -8.85
C LYS A 691 -20.97 31.07 -8.44
N GLY A 692 -21.33 32.34 -8.65
CA GLY A 692 -22.72 32.79 -8.54
C GLY A 692 -23.51 32.49 -9.81
N PHE A 693 -24.77 32.95 -9.83
CA PHE A 693 -25.69 32.79 -10.96
C PHE A 693 -25.06 33.27 -12.29
N HIS A 694 -25.32 32.58 -13.40
CA HIS A 694 -24.68 32.80 -14.70
C HIS A 694 -23.13 32.88 -14.66
N GLU A 695 -22.48 31.97 -13.93
CA GLU A 695 -21.01 31.85 -13.78
C GLU A 695 -20.31 33.12 -13.22
N SER A 696 -21.09 34.02 -12.62
CA SER A 696 -20.63 35.29 -12.04
C SER A 696 -19.66 35.08 -10.88
N ILE A 697 -18.85 36.09 -10.60
CA ILE A 697 -17.87 36.06 -9.50
C ILE A 697 -18.46 36.84 -8.31
N PRO A 698 -18.74 36.19 -7.15
CA PRO A 698 -19.27 36.87 -5.98
C PRO A 698 -18.21 37.72 -5.24
N ASP A 699 -18.60 38.88 -4.69
CA ASP A 699 -17.68 39.72 -3.91
C ASP A 699 -17.53 39.25 -2.45
N CYS A 700 -16.64 38.29 -2.22
CA CYS A 700 -16.31 37.82 -0.87
C CYS A 700 -15.43 38.80 -0.04
N ARG A 701 -15.36 40.11 -0.39
CA ARG A 701 -14.52 41.09 0.32
C ARG A 701 -15.07 41.53 1.67
N SER A 702 -16.39 41.71 1.80
CA SER A 702 -16.98 42.06 3.10
C SER A 702 -16.81 40.93 4.09
N CYS A 703 -16.52 41.26 5.36
CA CYS A 703 -16.48 40.27 6.44
C CYS A 703 -17.82 39.57 6.70
N ASP A 704 -18.94 40.15 6.26
CA ASP A 704 -20.28 39.54 6.35
C ASP A 704 -20.75 38.87 5.05
N SER A 705 -19.91 38.80 4.00
CA SER A 705 -20.25 38.28 2.67
C SER A 705 -20.82 36.86 2.68
N LYS A 706 -20.51 36.04 3.69
CA LYS A 706 -21.15 34.74 3.94
C LYS A 706 -22.68 34.82 4.08
N ARG A 707 -23.22 35.98 4.50
CA ARG A 707 -24.65 36.24 4.70
C ARG A 707 -25.24 37.20 3.68
N THR A 708 -24.45 38.16 3.20
CA THR A 708 -24.91 39.23 2.30
C THR A 708 -24.67 38.96 0.82
N VAL A 709 -23.77 38.04 0.47
CA VAL A 709 -23.36 37.77 -0.91
C VAL A 709 -23.50 36.29 -1.26
N HIS A 710 -22.84 35.40 -0.52
CA HIS A 710 -22.78 33.97 -0.85
C HIS A 710 -22.27 33.13 0.34
N PRO A 711 -22.95 32.07 0.80
CA PRO A 711 -22.56 31.32 1.99
C PRO A 711 -21.26 30.49 1.86
N GLU A 712 -20.75 30.34 0.64
CA GLU A 712 -19.41 29.78 0.38
C GLU A 712 -18.29 30.86 0.43
N CYS A 713 -18.63 32.14 0.61
CA CYS A 713 -17.63 33.14 0.99
C CYS A 713 -17.13 32.83 2.41
N ASN A 714 -15.82 32.68 2.56
CA ASN A 714 -15.15 32.39 3.83
C ASN A 714 -14.02 33.41 4.12
N PRO A 715 -14.33 34.73 4.12
CA PRO A 715 -13.36 35.79 4.39
C PRO A 715 -12.83 35.71 5.82
N PHE A 716 -11.63 36.23 6.05
CA PHE A 716 -11.06 36.35 7.39
C PHE A 716 -10.56 37.79 7.66
N PRO A 717 -10.77 38.34 8.86
CA PRO A 717 -10.49 39.74 9.16
C PRO A 717 -9.01 40.05 9.19
N ILE A 718 -8.66 41.28 8.83
CA ILE A 718 -7.35 41.84 9.15
C ILE A 718 -7.22 41.94 10.68
N PRO A 719 -6.13 41.44 11.29
CA PRO A 719 -5.92 41.53 12.72
C PRO A 719 -5.52 42.94 13.13
N SER A 720 -5.88 43.32 14.36
CA SER A 720 -5.55 44.64 14.91
C SER A 720 -4.03 44.86 14.97
N GLY A 721 -3.60 46.05 14.56
CA GLY A 721 -2.19 46.39 14.46
C GLY A 721 -1.42 45.59 13.42
N ASP A 722 -2.03 45.18 12.30
CA ASP A 722 -1.29 44.79 11.10
C ASP A 722 -0.51 45.99 10.52
N HIS A 723 0.69 45.74 10.00
CA HIS A 723 1.60 46.78 9.51
C HIS A 723 1.45 47.07 8.01
N TYR A 724 0.71 46.24 7.28
CA TYR A 724 0.58 46.30 5.82
C TYR A 724 -0.88 46.56 5.40
N TYR A 725 -1.82 45.84 6.01
CA TYR A 725 -3.25 46.04 5.76
C TYR A 725 -3.89 46.87 6.88
N PRO A 726 -4.66 47.92 6.59
CA PRO A 726 -5.44 48.61 7.62
C PRO A 726 -6.59 47.72 8.11
N GLU A 727 -6.87 47.74 9.41
CA GLU A 727 -7.95 46.96 10.03
C GLU A 727 -9.34 47.44 9.63
N ILE A 728 -9.48 48.74 9.34
CA ILE A 728 -10.73 49.41 8.96
C ILE A 728 -10.54 50.10 7.61
N ASN A 729 -11.54 49.97 6.74
CA ASN A 729 -11.60 50.71 5.48
C ASN A 729 -11.87 52.19 5.77
N ILE A 730 -10.87 53.05 5.54
CA ILE A 730 -10.96 54.50 5.79
C ILE A 730 -12.09 55.22 5.02
N THR A 731 -12.67 54.58 3.99
CA THR A 731 -13.76 55.16 3.19
C THR A 731 -15.16 54.70 3.61
N SER A 732 -15.33 53.47 4.11
CA SER A 732 -16.64 52.96 4.54
C SER A 732 -16.81 52.83 6.06
N GLY A 733 -15.71 52.91 6.84
CA GLY A 733 -15.72 52.69 8.29
C GLY A 733 -15.86 51.21 8.69
N GLU A 734 -15.96 50.29 7.74
CA GLU A 734 -16.16 48.86 7.96
C GLU A 734 -14.83 48.14 8.23
N ARG A 735 -14.88 47.02 8.96
CA ARG A 735 -13.73 46.15 9.17
C ARG A 735 -13.30 45.52 7.84
N MET A 736 -11.99 45.54 7.56
CA MET A 736 -11.44 44.87 6.39
C MET A 736 -11.22 43.38 6.62
N CYS A 737 -11.56 42.59 5.61
CA CYS A 737 -11.24 41.17 5.48
C CYS A 737 -10.39 40.90 4.23
N ILE A 738 -9.63 39.81 4.26
CA ILE A 738 -9.05 39.21 3.06
C ILE A 738 -10.15 38.34 2.41
N PRO A 739 -10.48 38.58 1.13
CA PRO A 739 -11.50 37.80 0.43
C PRO A 739 -11.04 36.36 0.24
N SER A 740 -11.94 35.41 0.49
CA SER A 740 -11.75 34.01 0.16
C SER A 740 -13.10 33.36 -0.13
N MET A 741 -13.09 32.43 -1.09
CA MET A 741 -14.24 31.62 -1.52
C MET A 741 -13.86 30.15 -1.35
N ARG A 742 -14.76 29.35 -0.78
CA ARG A 742 -14.55 27.91 -0.58
C ARG A 742 -14.41 27.15 -1.90
N SER A 743 -13.66 26.06 -1.86
CA SER A 743 -13.48 25.12 -2.96
C SER A 743 -14.79 24.37 -3.26
N LEU A 744 -15.02 23.99 -4.52
CA LEU A 744 -16.20 23.20 -4.90
C LEU A 744 -16.22 21.82 -4.19
N PRO A 745 -17.38 21.39 -3.67
CA PRO A 745 -17.58 20.02 -3.22
C PRO A 745 -17.63 19.07 -4.43
N GLY A 746 -17.21 17.82 -4.22
CA GLY A 746 -17.16 16.79 -5.26
C GLY A 746 -17.54 15.38 -4.81
N GLN A 747 -17.85 15.16 -3.52
CA GLN A 747 -18.30 13.84 -3.05
C GLN A 747 -19.60 13.41 -3.74
N GLN A 748 -19.68 12.12 -4.09
CA GLN A 748 -20.82 11.47 -4.75
C GLN A 748 -21.58 10.51 -3.82
N LYS A 749 -21.36 10.65 -2.51
CA LYS A 749 -21.95 9.88 -1.41
C LYS A 749 -22.18 10.81 -0.21
N LEU A 750 -22.97 10.36 0.76
CA LEU A 750 -23.05 11.00 2.07
C LEU A 750 -21.68 10.95 2.81
N GLY A 751 -21.53 11.78 3.84
CA GLY A 751 -20.31 11.93 4.63
C GLY A 751 -19.65 13.30 4.44
N PRO A 752 -18.36 13.43 4.80
CA PRO A 752 -17.66 14.72 4.77
C PRO A 752 -17.42 15.27 3.36
N ARG A 753 -17.21 16.59 3.29
CA ARG A 753 -17.02 17.35 2.05
C ARG A 753 -15.65 17.05 1.43
N GLU A 754 -15.66 16.46 0.25
CA GLU A 754 -14.46 16.29 -0.58
C GLU A 754 -14.37 17.35 -1.67
N GLN A 755 -13.15 17.69 -2.08
CA GLN A 755 -12.91 18.75 -3.05
C GLN A 755 -12.63 18.18 -4.44
N VAL A 756 -13.14 18.86 -5.48
CA VAL A 756 -12.90 18.51 -6.88
C VAL A 756 -11.45 18.81 -7.28
N ASN A 757 -10.80 17.86 -7.96
CA ASN A 757 -9.68 18.12 -8.86
C ASN A 757 -10.20 18.15 -10.30
N GLN A 758 -9.99 19.25 -11.03
CA GLN A 758 -10.38 19.26 -12.45
C GLN A 758 -9.38 18.50 -13.33
N ASN A 759 -8.11 18.46 -12.95
CA ASN A 759 -7.04 17.86 -13.74
C ASN A 759 -7.02 16.33 -13.67
N THR A 760 -6.34 15.70 -14.63
CA THR A 760 -5.85 14.33 -14.51
C THR A 760 -4.94 14.20 -13.27
N ALA A 761 -4.88 13.01 -12.68
CA ALA A 761 -3.94 12.77 -11.58
C ALA A 761 -2.52 12.44 -12.06
N PHE A 762 -2.33 12.14 -13.34
CA PHE A 762 -1.06 11.65 -13.88
C PHE A 762 -0.12 12.80 -14.26
N LEU A 763 1.18 12.48 -14.38
CA LEU A 763 2.14 13.35 -15.04
C LEU A 763 2.07 13.12 -16.55
N ASP A 764 0.94 13.52 -17.16
CA ASP A 764 0.64 13.33 -18.58
C ASP A 764 0.59 14.62 -19.42
N ALA A 765 1.26 15.66 -18.90
CA ALA A 765 1.40 16.95 -19.55
C ALA A 765 0.05 17.61 -19.89
N SER A 766 -0.95 17.41 -19.03
CA SER A 766 -2.30 17.95 -19.17
C SER A 766 -2.31 19.48 -19.18
N GLN A 767 -1.33 20.13 -18.54
CA GLN A 767 -1.14 21.58 -18.60
C GLN A 767 -0.72 22.08 -20.00
N VAL A 768 -0.23 21.19 -20.87
CA VAL A 768 0.03 21.44 -22.30
C VAL A 768 -1.17 21.03 -23.16
N TYR A 769 -1.73 19.84 -22.92
CA TYR A 769 -2.69 19.20 -23.85
C TYR A 769 -4.18 19.32 -23.50
N GLY A 770 -4.52 19.57 -22.23
CA GLY A 770 -5.89 19.65 -21.72
C GLY A 770 -6.34 18.40 -20.97
N GLU A 771 -7.33 18.55 -20.09
CA GLU A 771 -7.88 17.51 -19.21
C GLU A 771 -9.01 16.68 -19.85
N ASN A 772 -9.31 16.92 -21.13
CA ASN A 772 -10.32 16.25 -21.96
C ASN A 772 -10.13 16.63 -23.45
N HIS A 773 -10.78 15.89 -24.36
CA HIS A 773 -10.74 16.15 -25.81
C HIS A 773 -11.40 17.47 -26.23
N CYS A 774 -12.34 18.01 -25.45
CA CYS A 774 -12.99 19.28 -25.77
C CYS A 774 -12.05 20.48 -25.60
N VAL A 775 -11.15 20.45 -24.62
CA VAL A 775 -10.05 21.43 -24.47
C VAL A 775 -9.00 21.21 -25.54
N LEU A 776 -8.54 19.97 -25.75
CA LEU A 776 -7.53 19.67 -26.78
C LEU A 776 -7.97 20.11 -28.18
N ARG A 777 -9.25 19.99 -28.54
CA ARG A 777 -9.78 20.38 -29.86
C ARG A 777 -9.56 21.87 -30.18
N ASP A 778 -9.58 22.76 -29.18
CA ASP A 778 -9.27 24.19 -29.38
C ASP A 778 -7.75 24.46 -29.47
N LEU A 779 -6.94 23.50 -29.01
CA LEU A 779 -5.47 23.57 -28.93
C LEU A 779 -4.74 22.78 -30.03
N LYS A 780 -5.40 21.89 -30.76
CA LYS A 780 -4.79 21.05 -31.80
C LYS A 780 -4.68 21.80 -33.12
N GLY A 781 -3.52 21.69 -33.76
CA GLY A 781 -3.21 22.29 -35.07
C GLY A 781 -3.24 21.27 -36.20
N GLN A 782 -2.73 21.68 -37.37
CA GLN A 782 -2.60 20.82 -38.55
C GLN A 782 -1.26 20.05 -38.55
N PHE A 783 -1.19 18.95 -39.32
CA PHE A 783 0.02 18.15 -39.53
C PHE A 783 0.62 17.56 -38.24
N GLY A 784 -0.22 17.32 -37.23
CA GLY A 784 0.15 16.74 -35.94
C GLY A 784 0.77 17.73 -34.95
N LYS A 785 0.67 19.03 -35.22
CA LYS A 785 1.12 20.10 -34.31
C LYS A 785 0.04 20.53 -33.31
N MET A 786 0.45 21.27 -32.28
CA MET A 786 -0.41 22.18 -31.53
C MET A 786 -0.67 23.45 -32.34
N ASN A 787 -1.85 24.03 -32.16
CA ASN A 787 -2.25 25.36 -32.63
C ASN A 787 -1.35 26.42 -31.97
N ALA A 788 -1.03 27.49 -32.69
CA ALA A 788 -0.03 28.48 -32.26
C ALA A 788 -0.24 29.86 -32.91
N THR A 789 0.18 30.92 -32.22
CA THR A 789 0.20 32.29 -32.76
C THR A 789 1.55 32.57 -33.41
N THR A 790 1.53 33.01 -34.68
CA THR A 790 2.73 33.49 -35.39
C THR A 790 3.28 34.76 -34.74
N HIS A 791 4.56 34.77 -34.36
CA HIS A 791 5.20 35.92 -33.72
C HIS A 791 5.26 37.13 -34.69
N PRO A 792 4.80 38.33 -34.29
CA PRO A 792 4.63 39.48 -35.20
C PRO A 792 5.95 40.04 -35.75
N VAL A 793 7.07 39.82 -35.06
CA VAL A 793 8.40 40.30 -35.44
C VAL A 793 9.36 39.12 -35.55
N ARG A 794 9.16 38.25 -36.56
CA ARG A 794 10.07 37.16 -36.98
C ARG A 794 10.67 36.30 -35.83
N GLY A 795 9.82 35.82 -34.93
CA GLY A 795 10.19 34.84 -33.90
C GLY A 795 9.54 33.47 -34.17
N LYS A 796 9.93 32.46 -33.40
CA LYS A 796 9.23 31.17 -33.30
C LYS A 796 7.82 31.35 -32.75
N GLU A 797 6.95 30.41 -33.12
CA GLU A 797 5.56 30.24 -32.67
C GLU A 797 5.38 30.54 -31.16
N LEU A 798 4.34 31.30 -30.82
CA LEU A 798 3.85 31.49 -29.45
C LEU A 798 2.61 30.61 -29.22
N LEU A 799 2.18 30.47 -27.97
CA LEU A 799 0.87 29.87 -27.64
C LEU A 799 -0.27 30.53 -28.45
N PRO A 800 -1.36 29.80 -28.72
CA PRO A 800 -2.53 30.38 -29.39
C PRO A 800 -3.23 31.41 -28.50
N GLN A 801 -3.70 32.51 -29.10
CA GLN A 801 -4.40 33.60 -28.41
C GLN A 801 -5.93 33.45 -28.46
N SER A 802 -6.61 33.93 -27.42
CA SER A 802 -8.08 33.87 -27.28
C SER A 802 -8.62 35.08 -26.52
N ASP A 803 -9.82 35.51 -26.89
CA ASP A 803 -10.64 36.52 -26.22
C ASP A 803 -11.63 35.91 -25.19
N LYS A 804 -11.77 34.57 -25.17
CA LYS A 804 -12.66 33.81 -24.26
C LYS A 804 -12.31 33.94 -22.76
N HIS A 805 -11.23 34.64 -22.40
CA HIS A 805 -10.77 34.86 -21.02
C HIS A 805 -11.17 36.25 -20.49
N PRO A 806 -12.32 36.41 -19.82
CA PRO A 806 -12.79 37.73 -19.36
C PRO A 806 -11.87 38.38 -18.31
N GLU A 807 -11.08 37.59 -17.60
CA GLU A 807 -10.02 38.06 -16.69
C GLU A 807 -8.85 38.80 -17.38
N CYS A 808 -8.73 38.70 -18.70
CA CYS A 808 -7.55 39.15 -19.45
C CYS A 808 -7.34 40.68 -19.41
N LYS A 809 -6.12 41.11 -19.07
CA LYS A 809 -5.71 42.52 -18.88
C LYS A 809 -4.79 43.06 -19.98
N SER A 810 -4.41 42.22 -20.95
CA SER A 810 -3.75 42.62 -22.19
C SER A 810 -4.50 43.76 -22.91
N PRO A 811 -3.83 44.86 -23.32
CA PRO A 811 -4.40 45.88 -24.21
C PRO A 811 -5.03 45.36 -25.50
N SER A 812 -4.55 44.24 -26.06
CA SER A 812 -5.16 43.52 -27.20
C SER A 812 -6.55 42.95 -26.91
N GLY A 813 -6.92 42.81 -25.62
CA GLY A 813 -8.07 42.03 -25.17
C GLY A 813 -7.82 40.52 -25.12
N GLN A 814 -6.67 40.03 -25.61
CA GLN A 814 -6.39 38.61 -25.82
C GLN A 814 -5.37 38.06 -24.82
N CYS A 815 -5.61 36.83 -24.36
CA CYS A 815 -4.70 36.06 -23.52
C CYS A 815 -4.35 34.73 -24.21
N PHE A 816 -3.24 34.11 -23.81
CA PHE A 816 -2.83 32.81 -24.33
C PHE A 816 -3.59 31.66 -23.67
N ILE A 817 -3.91 30.64 -24.45
CA ILE A 817 -4.50 29.39 -24.00
C ILE A 817 -3.51 28.23 -24.15
N ALA A 818 -3.63 27.25 -23.25
CA ALA A 818 -2.91 25.98 -23.24
C ALA A 818 -3.85 24.94 -22.58
N GLY A 819 -3.35 23.72 -22.33
CA GLY A 819 -4.11 22.70 -21.63
C GLY A 819 -4.62 23.14 -20.25
N ASP A 820 -3.78 23.80 -19.46
CA ASP A 820 -4.22 24.43 -18.21
C ASP A 820 -4.66 25.90 -18.41
N GLY A 821 -5.84 26.22 -17.88
CA GLY A 821 -6.45 27.55 -17.98
C GLY A 821 -5.72 28.68 -17.26
N ARG A 822 -4.70 28.39 -16.43
CA ARG A 822 -3.87 29.40 -15.75
C ARG A 822 -2.58 29.74 -16.52
N ALA A 823 -2.34 29.19 -17.71
CA ALA A 823 -1.12 29.48 -18.50
C ALA A 823 -0.86 30.98 -18.78
N SER A 824 -1.90 31.82 -18.74
CA SER A 824 -1.82 33.30 -18.82
C SER A 824 -1.77 34.03 -17.48
N GLU A 825 -1.65 33.33 -16.34
CA GLU A 825 -1.53 33.92 -15.01
C GLU A 825 -0.43 34.99 -14.99
N GLN A 826 0.79 34.61 -15.35
CA GLN A 826 1.95 35.50 -15.30
C GLN A 826 3.00 35.12 -16.37
N PRO A 827 3.78 36.09 -16.91
CA PRO A 827 4.56 35.90 -18.14
C PRO A 827 5.62 34.79 -18.11
N ALA A 828 6.15 34.42 -16.95
CA ALA A 828 7.14 33.33 -16.83
C ALA A 828 6.51 31.93 -16.84
N LEU A 829 5.25 31.80 -16.40
CA LEU A 829 4.45 30.60 -16.65
C LEU A 829 4.13 30.50 -18.14
N THR A 830 3.65 31.59 -18.75
CA THR A 830 3.39 31.66 -20.19
C THR A 830 4.63 31.28 -21.03
N ALA A 831 5.83 31.69 -20.61
CA ALA A 831 7.09 31.33 -21.25
C ALA A 831 7.36 29.81 -21.24
N ILE A 832 7.18 29.12 -20.10
CA ILE A 832 7.43 27.67 -20.03
C ILE A 832 6.35 26.85 -20.78
N HIS A 833 5.06 27.22 -20.71
CA HIS A 833 4.04 26.61 -21.57
C HIS A 833 4.35 26.81 -23.06
N THR A 834 4.85 28.00 -23.46
CA THR A 834 5.29 28.26 -24.84
C THR A 834 6.44 27.35 -25.24
N VAL A 835 7.42 27.11 -24.36
CA VAL A 835 8.53 26.19 -24.63
C VAL A 835 8.05 24.75 -24.86
N PHE A 836 7.16 24.21 -24.03
CA PHE A 836 6.66 22.84 -24.19
C PHE A 836 5.74 22.69 -25.42
N MET A 837 4.97 23.72 -25.78
CA MET A 837 4.22 23.77 -27.05
C MET A 837 5.17 23.79 -28.27
N ARG A 838 6.26 24.59 -28.21
CA ARG A 838 7.30 24.60 -29.26
C ARG A 838 7.98 23.23 -29.38
N GLU A 839 8.23 22.54 -28.27
CA GLU A 839 8.86 21.21 -28.26
C GLU A 839 7.97 20.15 -28.93
N HIS A 840 6.67 20.13 -28.62
CA HIS A 840 5.71 19.28 -29.36
C HIS A 840 5.77 19.57 -30.87
N ASN A 841 5.69 20.84 -31.26
CA ASN A 841 5.70 21.22 -32.68
C ASN A 841 7.03 20.86 -33.39
N ARG A 842 8.16 20.91 -32.66
CA ARG A 842 9.49 20.47 -33.10
C ARG A 842 9.52 18.96 -33.31
N LEU A 843 9.00 18.18 -32.36
CA LEU A 843 8.94 16.72 -32.44
C LEU A 843 8.00 16.25 -33.56
N SER A 844 6.83 16.87 -33.72
CA SER A 844 5.90 16.55 -34.81
C SER A 844 6.51 16.77 -36.20
N ASP A 845 7.24 17.87 -36.41
CA ASP A 845 7.96 18.10 -37.67
C ASP A 845 9.08 17.07 -37.92
N LEU A 846 9.78 16.64 -36.87
CA LEU A 846 10.83 15.62 -36.97
C LEU A 846 10.28 14.20 -37.22
N LEU A 847 9.22 13.81 -36.49
CA LEU A 847 8.53 12.53 -36.67
C LEU A 847 7.95 12.40 -38.09
N ARG A 848 7.31 13.47 -38.59
CA ARG A 848 6.76 13.54 -39.95
C ARG A 848 7.85 13.45 -41.04
N GLN A 849 9.07 13.94 -40.77
CA GLN A 849 10.20 13.80 -41.68
C GLN A 849 10.76 12.37 -41.75
N ILE A 850 10.84 11.65 -40.63
CA ILE A 850 11.35 10.27 -40.60
C ILE A 850 10.30 9.22 -40.98
N ASN A 851 9.02 9.50 -40.73
CA ASN A 851 7.86 8.65 -41.02
C ASN A 851 6.82 9.37 -41.91
N PRO A 852 7.10 9.63 -43.20
CA PRO A 852 6.15 10.33 -44.10
C PRO A 852 4.85 9.55 -44.38
N HIS A 853 4.73 8.32 -43.89
CA HIS A 853 3.55 7.44 -43.99
C HIS A 853 2.64 7.49 -42.77
N TRP A 854 2.95 8.30 -41.75
CA TRP A 854 2.04 8.56 -40.63
C TRP A 854 1.04 9.66 -40.97
N ASP A 855 -0.21 9.46 -40.57
CA ASP A 855 -1.22 10.52 -40.53
C ASP A 855 -0.96 11.52 -39.39
N GLU A 856 -1.70 12.63 -39.39
CA GLU A 856 -1.49 13.70 -38.41
C GLU A 856 -1.90 13.33 -36.97
N ASP A 857 -2.81 12.36 -36.79
CA ASP A 857 -3.20 11.87 -35.47
C ASP A 857 -2.09 11.00 -34.86
N LYS A 858 -1.50 10.10 -35.65
CA LYS A 858 -0.37 9.28 -35.22
C LYS A 858 0.88 10.12 -34.96
N VAL A 859 1.16 11.15 -35.79
CA VAL A 859 2.23 12.12 -35.50
C VAL A 859 1.96 12.86 -34.19
N PHE A 860 0.72 13.35 -33.98
CA PHE A 860 0.34 14.08 -32.79
C PHE A 860 0.52 13.25 -31.50
N GLU A 861 -0.04 12.03 -31.46
CA GLU A 861 0.02 11.20 -30.25
C GLU A 861 1.43 10.66 -29.97
N HIS A 862 2.26 10.41 -30.98
CA HIS A 862 3.68 10.11 -30.73
C HIS A 862 4.46 11.32 -30.22
N ALA A 863 4.21 12.54 -30.73
CA ALA A 863 4.84 13.75 -30.21
C ALA A 863 4.41 14.03 -28.75
N ARG A 864 3.10 13.96 -28.47
CA ARG A 864 2.53 14.05 -27.10
C ARG A 864 3.17 13.02 -26.17
N ARG A 865 3.22 11.74 -26.57
CA ARG A 865 3.80 10.65 -25.77
C ARG A 865 5.30 10.85 -25.48
N ILE A 866 6.07 11.45 -26.41
CA ILE A 866 7.47 11.83 -26.14
C ILE A 866 7.55 12.99 -25.14
N VAL A 867 6.81 14.08 -25.35
CA VAL A 867 6.82 15.26 -24.43
C VAL A 867 6.40 14.86 -23.01
N ILE A 868 5.45 13.93 -22.86
CA ILE A 868 5.08 13.34 -21.56
C ILE A 868 6.28 12.64 -20.92
N ALA A 869 7.00 11.80 -21.67
CA ALA A 869 8.19 11.12 -21.17
C ALA A 869 9.33 12.10 -20.84
N GLU A 870 9.48 13.20 -21.57
CA GLU A 870 10.43 14.28 -21.27
C GLU A 870 10.06 15.04 -19.98
N ASN A 871 8.77 15.36 -19.78
CA ASN A 871 8.27 15.97 -18.54
C ASN A 871 8.51 15.04 -17.32
N GLN A 872 8.16 13.75 -17.45
CA GLN A 872 8.44 12.74 -16.43
C GLN A 872 9.95 12.58 -16.15
N GLN A 873 10.78 12.57 -17.20
CA GLN A 873 12.24 12.51 -17.08
C GLN A 873 12.79 13.73 -16.31
N VAL A 874 12.41 14.96 -16.69
CA VAL A 874 12.86 16.18 -15.98
C VAL A 874 12.36 16.19 -14.53
N ALA A 875 11.11 15.78 -14.28
CA ALA A 875 10.53 15.74 -12.94
C ALA A 875 11.35 14.82 -11.99
N TYR A 876 11.64 13.58 -12.37
CA TYR A 876 12.28 12.61 -11.47
C TYR A 876 13.82 12.63 -11.52
N ASN A 877 14.43 12.91 -12.68
CA ASN A 877 15.88 12.95 -12.83
C ASN A 877 16.48 14.27 -12.32
N GLU A 878 15.81 15.39 -12.60
CA GLU A 878 16.35 16.72 -12.30
C GLU A 878 15.64 17.39 -11.13
N PHE A 879 14.32 17.53 -11.14
CA PHE A 879 13.59 18.37 -10.19
C PHE A 879 13.49 17.76 -8.78
N LEU A 880 12.90 16.57 -8.62
CA LEU A 880 12.67 15.94 -7.31
C LEU A 880 13.94 15.79 -6.46
N PRO A 881 15.14 15.44 -6.99
CA PRO A 881 16.37 15.42 -6.20
C PRO A 881 16.77 16.76 -5.55
N ARG A 882 16.35 17.92 -6.10
CA ARG A 882 16.57 19.24 -5.47
C ARG A 882 15.52 19.56 -4.42
N ILE A 883 14.28 19.05 -4.56
CA ILE A 883 13.21 19.21 -3.57
C ILE A 883 13.45 18.31 -2.35
N LEU A 884 13.59 17.00 -2.58
CA LEU A 884 13.61 15.96 -1.55
C LEU A 884 15.01 15.65 -1.02
N GLY A 885 16.05 15.85 -1.83
CA GLY A 885 17.41 15.37 -1.56
C GLY A 885 17.57 13.87 -1.86
N TRP A 886 18.79 13.46 -2.22
CA TRP A 886 19.08 12.10 -2.68
C TRP A 886 18.74 11.00 -1.67
N ASN A 887 18.84 11.27 -0.37
CA ASN A 887 18.50 10.30 0.67
C ASN A 887 17.01 9.91 0.63
N ALA A 888 16.12 10.89 0.45
CA ALA A 888 14.69 10.64 0.29
C ALA A 888 14.35 10.03 -1.08
N MET A 889 15.02 10.46 -2.16
CA MET A 889 14.86 9.83 -3.49
C MET A 889 15.15 8.33 -3.47
N ASN A 890 16.17 7.91 -2.71
CA ASN A 890 16.49 6.50 -2.50
C ASN A 890 15.47 5.81 -1.58
N LEU A 891 15.15 6.41 -0.43
CA LEU A 891 14.23 5.84 0.56
C LEU A 891 12.84 5.52 -0.01
N TYR A 892 12.29 6.42 -0.83
CA TYR A 892 10.94 6.29 -1.40
C TYR A 892 10.90 5.64 -2.79
N GLY A 893 12.01 5.09 -3.30
CA GLY A 893 12.04 4.40 -4.60
C GLY A 893 11.85 5.31 -5.82
N LEU A 894 12.12 6.61 -5.69
CA LEU A 894 11.90 7.61 -6.73
C LEU A 894 13.04 7.70 -7.75
N LYS A 895 14.15 6.98 -7.51
CA LYS A 895 15.30 6.97 -8.42
C LYS A 895 14.96 6.22 -9.73
N LEU A 896 15.28 6.84 -10.86
CA LEU A 896 15.12 6.28 -12.20
C LEU A 896 16.14 5.18 -12.51
N LEU A 897 15.84 4.34 -13.49
CA LEU A 897 16.75 3.28 -13.92
C LEU A 897 17.73 3.79 -14.99
N PRO A 898 19.02 3.39 -14.95
CA PRO A 898 20.00 3.80 -15.96
C PRO A 898 19.84 3.05 -17.30
N HIS A 899 19.21 1.88 -17.29
CA HIS A 899 18.95 1.02 -18.45
C HIS A 899 17.78 0.06 -18.12
N GLY A 900 17.24 -0.60 -19.14
CA GLY A 900 16.10 -1.53 -18.99
C GLY A 900 14.79 -0.84 -18.60
N TYR A 901 13.85 -1.65 -18.10
CA TYR A 901 12.48 -1.29 -17.80
C TYR A 901 12.14 -1.32 -16.30
N TYR A 902 11.17 -0.49 -15.90
CA TYR A 902 10.56 -0.47 -14.57
C TYR A 902 9.45 -1.52 -14.48
N LYS A 903 9.42 -2.26 -13.37
CA LYS A 903 8.64 -3.51 -13.21
C LYS A 903 7.60 -3.48 -12.08
N GLU A 904 7.50 -2.39 -11.34
CA GLU A 904 6.69 -2.34 -10.11
C GLU A 904 5.27 -1.79 -10.33
N TYR A 905 4.83 -1.56 -11.58
CA TYR A 905 3.49 -1.04 -11.89
C TYR A 905 2.41 -1.88 -11.19
N ASN A 906 1.56 -1.24 -10.40
CA ASN A 906 0.55 -1.91 -9.59
C ASN A 906 -0.87 -1.54 -10.03
N PRO A 907 -1.61 -2.43 -10.72
CA PRO A 907 -3.01 -2.19 -11.10
C PRO A 907 -4.00 -2.22 -9.92
N ALA A 908 -3.55 -2.55 -8.70
CA ALA A 908 -4.33 -2.38 -7.47
C ALA A 908 -4.04 -1.06 -6.73
N CYS A 909 -3.23 -0.16 -7.30
CA CYS A 909 -2.97 1.16 -6.71
C CYS A 909 -3.85 2.25 -7.34
N ASN A 910 -4.39 3.13 -6.48
CA ASN A 910 -5.06 4.35 -6.87
C ASN A 910 -4.04 5.51 -7.03
N PRO A 911 -3.93 6.16 -8.21
CA PRO A 911 -2.99 7.24 -8.49
C PRO A 911 -3.51 8.65 -8.10
N SER A 912 -4.78 8.79 -7.70
CA SER A 912 -5.42 10.10 -7.45
C SER A 912 -4.66 10.95 -6.42
N ILE A 913 -4.56 12.25 -6.69
CA ILE A 913 -3.82 13.21 -5.87
C ILE A 913 -4.40 13.28 -4.46
N VAL A 914 -3.54 13.24 -3.44
CA VAL A 914 -3.93 13.41 -2.04
C VAL A 914 -4.14 14.88 -1.71
N ASN A 915 -5.20 15.19 -0.97
CA ASN A 915 -5.66 16.54 -0.69
C ASN A 915 -4.58 17.37 0.06
N GLU A 916 -3.80 16.72 0.90
CA GLU A 916 -2.66 17.29 1.64
C GLU A 916 -1.54 17.82 0.73
N PHE A 917 -1.32 17.15 -0.41
CA PHE A 917 -0.35 17.57 -1.42
C PHE A 917 -0.82 18.86 -2.10
N ALA A 918 -2.06 18.87 -2.60
CA ALA A 918 -2.67 19.98 -3.34
C ALA A 918 -3.04 21.19 -2.46
N ALA A 919 -3.43 20.98 -1.19
CA ALA A 919 -3.83 22.05 -0.27
C ALA A 919 -2.67 22.64 0.54
N ALA A 920 -1.59 21.87 0.78
CA ALA A 920 -0.48 22.31 1.61
C ALA A 920 0.91 21.98 1.03
N ALA A 921 1.29 20.70 0.92
CA ALA A 921 2.69 20.32 0.82
C ALA A 921 3.37 20.79 -0.47
N PHE A 922 2.71 20.69 -1.64
CA PHE A 922 3.33 21.10 -2.90
C PHE A 922 3.32 22.62 -3.12
N ARG A 923 2.61 23.38 -2.28
CA ARG A 923 2.55 24.85 -2.32
C ARG A 923 3.83 25.54 -1.82
N ILE A 924 4.89 24.78 -1.57
CA ILE A 924 6.26 25.26 -1.29
C ILE A 924 6.76 26.26 -2.36
N GLY A 925 6.27 26.17 -3.60
CA GLY A 925 6.55 27.14 -4.66
C GLY A 925 6.20 28.59 -4.29
N HIS A 926 5.19 28.80 -3.42
CA HIS A 926 4.82 30.14 -2.96
C HIS A 926 5.94 30.81 -2.17
N SER A 927 6.71 30.09 -1.33
CA SER A 927 7.87 30.68 -0.62
C SER A 927 9.07 30.95 -1.55
N LEU A 928 8.97 30.52 -2.80
CA LEU A 928 9.94 30.80 -3.86
C LEU A 928 9.50 32.01 -4.75
N LEU A 929 8.43 32.70 -4.35
CA LEU A 929 8.02 34.06 -4.73
C LEU A 929 9.12 34.99 -5.29
N ARG A 930 8.99 35.60 -6.47
CA ARG A 930 9.78 36.79 -6.88
C ARG A 930 8.88 38.00 -7.09
N PRO A 931 9.24 39.24 -6.72
CA PRO A 931 8.34 40.39 -6.86
C PRO A 931 8.45 41.00 -8.27
N HIS A 932 9.45 40.53 -9.02
CA HIS A 932 9.86 40.95 -10.33
C HIS A 932 10.46 39.73 -11.05
N ILE A 933 10.00 39.45 -12.25
CA ILE A 933 10.58 38.47 -13.17
C ILE A 933 11.81 39.15 -13.80
N PRO A 934 13.02 38.61 -13.59
CA PRO A 934 14.23 39.13 -14.22
C PRO A 934 14.23 38.88 -15.73
N ARG A 935 14.87 39.76 -16.50
CA ARG A 935 15.08 39.63 -17.95
C ARG A 935 16.58 39.67 -18.26
N MET A 936 17.05 38.88 -19.23
CA MET A 936 18.47 38.81 -19.59
C MET A 936 18.74 38.72 -21.08
N SER A 937 19.85 39.33 -21.52
CA SER A 937 20.33 39.23 -22.89
C SER A 937 20.83 37.82 -23.24
N PRO A 938 21.04 37.51 -24.54
CA PRO A 938 21.79 36.31 -24.96
C PRO A 938 23.19 36.20 -24.36
N THR A 939 23.77 37.33 -23.91
CA THR A 939 25.06 37.42 -23.19
C THR A 939 24.91 37.45 -21.66
N TYR A 940 23.74 37.07 -21.13
CA TYR A 940 23.44 36.98 -19.70
C TYR A 940 23.59 38.29 -18.90
N GLN A 941 23.51 39.44 -19.58
CA GLN A 941 23.46 40.75 -18.95
C GLN A 941 22.01 41.11 -18.55
N ILE A 942 21.83 41.80 -17.42
CA ILE A 942 20.50 42.16 -16.89
C ILE A 942 19.84 43.21 -17.80
N ILE A 943 18.65 42.89 -18.32
CA ILE A 943 17.84 43.83 -19.09
C ILE A 943 16.85 44.53 -18.16
N ASN A 944 16.86 45.86 -18.18
CA ASN A 944 16.01 46.71 -17.36
C ASN A 944 14.86 47.33 -18.17
N PRO A 945 13.72 47.65 -17.53
CA PRO A 945 13.32 47.25 -16.19
C PRO A 945 12.95 45.75 -16.13
N PRO A 946 13.04 45.08 -14.97
CA PRO A 946 12.43 43.77 -14.78
C PRO A 946 10.90 43.87 -14.77
N ILE A 947 10.18 42.78 -15.06
CA ILE A 947 8.71 42.78 -15.09
C ILE A 947 8.22 42.61 -13.64
N LEU A 948 7.54 43.61 -13.05
CA LEU A 948 6.96 43.47 -11.71
C LEU A 948 5.84 42.42 -11.73
N LEU A 949 5.89 41.41 -10.86
CA LEU A 949 4.95 40.26 -10.89
C LEU A 949 3.49 40.73 -10.75
N ARG A 950 3.24 41.61 -9.76
CA ARG A 950 1.93 42.25 -9.52
C ARG A 950 1.34 42.95 -10.76
N ASP A 951 2.21 43.42 -11.66
CA ASP A 951 1.84 44.18 -12.84
C ASP A 951 1.78 43.31 -14.10
N GLY A 952 2.33 42.10 -14.06
CA GLY A 952 2.27 41.10 -15.14
C GLY A 952 1.01 40.23 -15.15
N PHE A 953 0.25 40.16 -14.04
CA PHE A 953 -0.89 39.26 -13.93
C PHE A 953 -1.94 39.47 -15.04
N PHE A 954 -2.14 38.43 -15.87
CA PHE A 954 -2.98 38.43 -17.08
C PHE A 954 -2.70 39.56 -18.10
N LYS A 955 -1.48 40.13 -18.14
CA LYS A 955 -1.03 41.13 -19.13
C LYS A 955 0.02 40.55 -20.08
N VAL A 956 -0.39 39.55 -20.86
CA VAL A 956 0.53 38.70 -21.61
C VAL A 956 0.98 39.25 -22.96
N ASP A 957 0.42 40.38 -23.43
CA ASP A 957 0.90 41.12 -24.63
C ASP A 957 2.42 41.44 -24.60
N ILE A 958 3.05 41.44 -23.43
CA ILE A 958 4.51 41.58 -23.31
C ILE A 958 5.28 40.47 -24.03
N MET A 959 4.70 39.27 -24.17
CA MET A 959 5.29 38.12 -24.87
C MET A 959 5.31 38.29 -26.39
N MET A 960 4.51 39.21 -26.94
CA MET A 960 4.48 39.55 -28.37
C MET A 960 5.67 40.45 -28.80
N ARG A 961 6.62 40.69 -27.88
CA ARG A 961 7.85 41.45 -28.13
C ARG A 961 8.98 40.49 -28.48
N GLU A 962 9.76 40.87 -29.48
CA GLU A 962 10.96 40.15 -29.92
C GLU A 962 11.87 39.77 -28.74
N GLY A 963 12.23 38.48 -28.67
CA GLY A 963 13.11 37.93 -27.65
C GLY A 963 12.50 37.72 -26.25
N MET A 964 11.24 38.10 -25.96
CA MET A 964 10.72 38.08 -24.58
C MET A 964 10.72 36.68 -23.93
N VAL A 965 10.44 35.62 -24.70
CA VAL A 965 10.51 34.23 -24.21
C VAL A 965 11.93 33.89 -23.74
N ASP A 966 12.94 34.21 -24.55
CA ASP A 966 14.35 34.01 -24.23
C ASP A 966 14.80 34.88 -23.05
N GLU A 967 14.41 36.15 -23.02
CA GLU A 967 14.80 37.10 -21.96
C GLU A 967 14.33 36.61 -20.59
N ILE A 968 13.08 36.15 -20.50
CA ILE A 968 12.49 35.60 -19.28
C ILE A 968 13.12 34.25 -18.94
N THR A 969 13.27 33.36 -19.93
CA THR A 969 13.87 32.02 -19.75
C THR A 969 15.28 32.11 -19.18
N ARG A 970 16.13 32.98 -19.75
CA ARG A 970 17.49 33.24 -19.26
C ARG A 970 17.47 33.89 -17.88
N GLY A 971 16.52 34.79 -17.62
CA GLY A 971 16.30 35.38 -16.30
C GLY A 971 15.94 34.36 -15.20
N LEU A 972 15.06 33.40 -15.51
CA LEU A 972 14.65 32.33 -14.60
C LEU A 972 15.83 31.44 -14.19
N THR A 973 16.74 31.14 -15.12
CA THR A 973 17.92 30.27 -14.88
C THR A 973 19.07 30.91 -14.11
N GLU A 974 18.99 32.20 -13.76
CA GLU A 974 20.15 33.02 -13.35
C GLU A 974 19.96 33.81 -12.05
N LYS A 975 18.80 33.65 -11.41
CA LYS A 975 18.37 34.42 -10.24
C LYS A 975 17.60 33.53 -9.26
N THR A 976 17.45 34.04 -8.04
CA THR A 976 17.06 33.28 -6.84
C THR A 976 15.67 33.65 -6.29
N PRO A 977 15.05 32.83 -5.41
CA PRO A 977 13.65 32.97 -4.90
C PRO A 977 13.56 33.76 -3.56
N PHE A 978 12.47 34.53 -3.23
CA PHE A 978 12.77 35.79 -2.47
C PHE A 978 11.70 36.89 -1.70
N SER A 979 10.69 35.95 -1.43
CA SER A 979 9.17 35.86 -1.53
C SER A 979 8.18 36.68 -0.65
N GLY A 980 7.25 37.46 -1.26
CA GLY A 980 6.44 38.49 -0.56
C GLY A 980 5.08 38.90 -1.20
N VAL A 981 4.08 38.02 -1.14
CA VAL A 981 2.63 38.31 -1.17
C VAL A 981 1.97 37.35 -0.18
N ASP A 982 0.89 37.72 0.52
CA ASP A 982 0.28 36.86 1.55
C ASP A 982 -0.61 35.73 0.99
N LEU A 983 -0.05 34.95 0.06
CA LEU A 983 -0.56 33.64 -0.35
C LEU A 983 -0.48 32.61 0.80
N ILE A 984 0.31 32.89 1.84
CA ILE A 984 0.50 32.04 3.01
C ILE A 984 -0.78 31.99 3.85
N ALA A 985 -1.38 33.15 4.16
CA ALA A 985 -2.66 33.20 4.85
C ALA A 985 -3.79 32.54 4.03
N LEU A 986 -3.76 32.67 2.70
CA LEU A 986 -4.70 31.97 1.81
C LEU A 986 -4.47 30.45 1.78
N ASN A 987 -3.22 29.96 1.81
CA ASN A 987 -2.92 28.53 1.93
C ASN A 987 -3.44 27.96 3.26
N ILE A 988 -3.27 28.68 4.37
CA ILE A 988 -3.79 28.27 5.69
C ILE A 988 -5.33 28.23 5.68
N GLN A 989 -5.98 29.27 5.14
CA GLN A 989 -7.45 29.29 5.04
C GLN A 989 -7.97 28.20 4.09
N ARG A 990 -7.24 27.87 3.00
CA ARG A 990 -7.58 26.79 2.06
C ARG A 990 -7.41 25.41 2.70
N ALA A 991 -6.37 25.18 3.49
CA ALA A 991 -6.20 23.93 4.24
C ALA A 991 -7.33 23.71 5.27
N ARG A 992 -7.78 24.77 5.96
CA ARG A 992 -8.94 24.71 6.87
C ARG A 992 -10.27 24.50 6.14
N ASP A 993 -10.41 25.05 4.93
CA ASP A 993 -11.55 24.84 4.03
C ASP A 993 -11.63 23.40 3.48
N HIS A 994 -10.47 22.78 3.26
CA HIS A 994 -10.32 21.39 2.83
C HIS A 994 -10.36 20.38 3.99
N GLY A 995 -10.59 20.84 5.23
CA GLY A 995 -10.64 19.99 6.41
C GLY A 995 -9.33 19.25 6.70
N ILE A 996 -8.18 19.86 6.42
CA ILE A 996 -6.87 19.20 6.61
C ILE A 996 -6.52 19.14 8.12
N PRO A 997 -6.22 17.94 8.68
CA PRO A 997 -5.69 17.76 10.03
C PRO A 997 -4.47 18.61 10.41
N SER A 998 -4.14 18.60 11.70
CA SER A 998 -2.98 19.32 12.23
C SER A 998 -1.65 18.74 11.75
N TYR A 999 -0.62 19.60 11.71
CA TYR A 999 0.77 19.23 11.42
C TYR A 999 1.25 18.04 12.26
N ASN A 1000 0.86 17.96 13.53
CA ASN A 1000 1.35 16.92 14.43
C ASN A 1000 0.80 15.52 14.12
N ASN A 1001 -0.38 15.42 13.51
CA ASN A 1001 -0.91 14.16 12.99
C ASN A 1001 -0.08 13.67 11.78
N TYR A 1002 0.32 14.58 10.89
CA TYR A 1002 1.19 14.24 9.75
C TYR A 1002 2.62 13.89 10.17
N ARG A 1003 3.15 14.47 11.25
CA ARG A 1003 4.41 14.01 11.85
C ARG A 1003 4.32 12.53 12.22
N ALA A 1004 3.24 12.12 12.90
CA ALA A 1004 3.04 10.73 13.28
C ALA A 1004 2.92 9.78 12.06
N LEU A 1005 2.11 10.14 11.05
CA LEU A 1005 1.99 9.40 9.79
C LEU A 1005 3.34 9.24 9.08
N CYS A 1006 4.21 10.26 9.13
CA CYS A 1006 5.54 10.26 8.54
C CYS A 1006 6.63 9.68 9.46
N ASN A 1007 6.27 8.83 10.44
CA ASN A 1007 7.18 8.17 11.39
C ASN A 1007 8.06 9.13 12.25
N LEU A 1008 7.65 10.40 12.41
CA LEU A 1008 8.25 11.33 13.37
C LEU A 1008 7.54 11.21 14.73
N LYS A 1009 8.26 11.44 15.83
CA LYS A 1009 7.68 11.45 17.18
C LYS A 1009 6.60 12.54 17.27
N ARG A 1010 5.33 12.16 17.44
CA ARG A 1010 4.23 13.09 17.78
C ARG A 1010 4.64 13.96 18.97
N ALA A 1011 4.52 15.27 18.83
CA ALA A 1011 4.83 16.20 19.91
C ALA A 1011 3.76 16.13 21.01
N THR A 1012 4.18 16.32 22.24
CA THR A 1012 3.30 16.54 23.41
C THR A 1012 3.44 17.96 23.96
N SER A 1013 4.61 18.57 23.70
CA SER A 1013 4.99 19.94 24.06
C SER A 1013 5.55 20.65 22.84
N PHE A 1014 5.58 21.99 22.84
CA PHE A 1014 6.28 22.76 21.79
C PHE A 1014 7.79 22.44 21.77
N GLU A 1015 8.35 22.10 22.92
CA GLU A 1015 9.74 21.69 23.11
C GLU A 1015 10.09 20.37 22.37
N ASP A 1016 9.13 19.44 22.17
CA ASP A 1016 9.31 18.23 21.35
C ASP A 1016 9.61 18.52 19.86
N LEU A 1017 9.36 19.75 19.40
CA LEU A 1017 9.62 20.18 18.02
C LEU A 1017 11.09 20.55 17.77
N ALA A 1018 11.94 20.64 18.80
CA ALA A 1018 13.28 21.23 18.72
C ALA A 1018 14.28 20.50 17.81
N ARG A 1019 14.00 19.25 17.45
CA ARG A 1019 14.79 18.47 16.48
C ARG A 1019 14.56 18.97 15.05
N GLU A 1020 13.30 19.06 14.63
CA GLU A 1020 12.93 19.45 13.27
C GLU A 1020 12.81 20.97 13.08
N ILE A 1021 12.35 21.73 14.08
CA ILE A 1021 12.05 23.17 13.96
C ILE A 1021 13.06 24.02 14.74
N PRO A 1022 13.52 25.18 14.23
CA PRO A 1022 14.39 26.09 14.98
C PRO A 1022 13.74 26.66 16.27
N PRO A 1023 14.47 26.77 17.40
CA PRO A 1023 13.91 27.26 18.68
C PRO A 1023 13.22 28.63 18.63
N GLU A 1024 13.67 29.53 17.77
CA GLU A 1024 13.02 30.83 17.56
C GLU A 1024 11.61 30.67 16.95
N VAL A 1025 11.46 29.76 15.99
CA VAL A 1025 10.16 29.47 15.35
C VAL A 1025 9.24 28.73 16.31
N ILE A 1026 9.76 27.83 17.13
CA ILE A 1026 9.02 27.20 18.23
C ILE A 1026 8.48 28.25 19.22
N SER A 1027 9.32 29.23 19.59
CA SER A 1027 8.93 30.34 20.47
C SER A 1027 7.83 31.22 19.87
N ARG A 1028 7.79 31.35 18.54
CA ARG A 1028 6.74 32.07 17.79
C ARG A 1028 5.45 31.24 17.67
N LEU A 1029 5.54 29.93 17.43
CA LEU A 1029 4.40 29.00 17.42
C LEU A 1029 3.70 28.96 18.77
N LYS A 1030 4.47 28.79 19.86
CA LYS A 1030 4.01 28.79 21.27
C LYS A 1030 3.36 30.09 21.73
N ARG A 1031 3.51 31.18 20.95
CA ARG A 1031 2.87 32.48 21.20
C ARG A 1031 1.48 32.61 20.56
N ILE A 1032 1.15 31.80 19.56
CA ILE A 1032 -0.08 31.98 18.75
C ILE A 1032 -0.98 30.73 18.66
N TYR A 1033 -0.44 29.53 18.87
CA TYR A 1033 -1.21 28.29 18.99
C TYR A 1033 -1.31 27.88 20.46
N PRO A 1034 -2.48 27.47 20.98
CA PRO A 1034 -2.61 26.97 22.34
C PRO A 1034 -1.80 25.68 22.57
N THR A 1035 -1.82 24.76 21.61
CA THR A 1035 -1.11 23.47 21.65
C THR A 1035 -0.38 23.17 20.35
N VAL A 1036 0.47 22.13 20.36
CA VAL A 1036 1.10 21.59 19.14
C VAL A 1036 0.11 20.92 18.19
N ASP A 1037 -1.05 20.50 18.69
CA ASP A 1037 -2.12 19.86 17.91
C ASP A 1037 -3.04 20.86 17.22
N ASP A 1038 -2.90 22.16 17.51
CA ASP A 1038 -3.62 23.22 16.81
C ASP A 1038 -2.93 23.65 15.51
N ILE A 1039 -1.60 23.43 15.40
CA ILE A 1039 -0.74 23.88 14.30
C ILE A 1039 -1.25 23.38 12.94
N ASP A 1040 -1.55 24.29 12.02
CA ASP A 1040 -1.97 23.96 10.66
C ASP A 1040 -0.81 23.33 9.85
N LEU A 1041 -1.11 22.37 8.96
CA LEU A 1041 -0.09 21.62 8.21
C LEU A 1041 0.89 22.53 7.44
N PHE A 1042 0.41 23.58 6.76
CA PHE A 1042 1.27 24.45 5.95
C PHE A 1042 2.37 25.18 6.77
N PRO A 1043 2.05 25.99 7.79
CA PRO A 1043 3.06 26.66 8.60
C PRO A 1043 3.91 25.68 9.41
N GLY A 1044 3.38 24.52 9.80
CA GLY A 1044 4.15 23.46 10.44
C GLY A 1044 5.26 22.90 9.55
N GLY A 1045 4.90 22.36 8.39
CA GLY A 1045 5.86 21.78 7.43
C GLY A 1045 6.85 22.81 6.86
N MET A 1046 6.40 24.04 6.62
CA MET A 1046 7.27 25.15 6.19
C MET A 1046 8.23 25.67 7.29
N SER A 1047 8.04 25.26 8.56
CA SER A 1047 8.91 25.64 9.68
C SER A 1047 10.02 24.61 9.96
N GLU A 1048 9.98 23.44 9.30
CA GLU A 1048 10.98 22.39 9.46
C GLU A 1048 12.32 22.75 8.80
N ARG A 1049 13.43 22.29 9.39
CA ARG A 1049 14.76 22.32 8.78
C ARG A 1049 14.78 21.44 7.52
N PRO A 1050 15.28 21.95 6.38
CA PRO A 1050 15.37 21.16 5.15
C PRO A 1050 16.17 19.86 5.30
N LEU A 1051 15.72 18.81 4.62
CA LEU A 1051 16.43 17.55 4.45
C LEU A 1051 17.79 17.78 3.77
N GLN A 1052 18.77 16.90 4.05
CA GLN A 1052 20.13 17.05 3.56
C GLN A 1052 20.20 17.10 2.02
N GLY A 1053 20.46 18.29 1.48
CA GLY A 1053 20.53 18.55 0.04
C GLY A 1053 19.19 18.85 -0.65
N GLY A 1054 18.06 18.71 0.06
CA GLY A 1054 16.73 19.11 -0.37
C GLY A 1054 16.40 20.57 -0.04
N LEU A 1055 15.14 20.95 -0.24
CA LEU A 1055 14.58 22.28 0.04
C LEU A 1055 13.54 22.29 1.18
N ILE A 1056 13.02 21.11 1.57
CA ILE A 1056 11.90 20.97 2.50
C ILE A 1056 12.22 20.00 3.63
N GLY A 1057 11.51 20.12 4.76
CA GLY A 1057 11.68 19.24 5.93
C GLY A 1057 11.07 17.85 5.76
N PRO A 1058 11.25 16.97 6.77
CA PRO A 1058 10.84 15.57 6.70
C PRO A 1058 9.33 15.34 6.50
N THR A 1059 8.44 16.17 7.06
CA THR A 1059 6.98 15.95 6.92
C THR A 1059 6.51 16.27 5.51
N PHE A 1060 6.95 17.40 4.93
CA PHE A 1060 6.65 17.71 3.53
C PHE A 1060 7.41 16.81 2.55
N GLY A 1061 8.65 16.43 2.87
CA GLY A 1061 9.43 15.46 2.10
C GLY A 1061 8.72 14.10 2.02
N CYS A 1062 8.14 13.63 3.12
CA CYS A 1062 7.30 12.45 3.19
C CYS A 1062 6.05 12.58 2.29
N ILE A 1063 5.21 13.61 2.49
CA ILE A 1063 3.95 13.78 1.72
C ILE A 1063 4.22 13.85 0.20
N ILE A 1064 5.20 14.66 -0.21
CA ILE A 1064 5.56 14.81 -1.64
C ILE A 1064 6.16 13.49 -2.19
N ALA A 1065 7.05 12.83 -1.46
CA ALA A 1065 7.64 11.58 -1.93
C ALA A 1065 6.62 10.44 -2.02
N LEU A 1066 5.63 10.39 -1.13
CA LEU A 1066 4.52 9.43 -1.20
C LEU A 1066 3.65 9.66 -2.44
N GLN A 1067 3.28 10.92 -2.74
CA GLN A 1067 2.53 11.26 -3.94
C GLN A 1067 3.30 10.87 -5.20
N PHE A 1068 4.53 11.37 -5.39
CA PHE A 1068 5.30 11.07 -6.60
C PHE A 1068 5.59 9.57 -6.74
N ARG A 1069 5.73 8.80 -5.65
CA ARG A 1069 5.86 7.35 -5.75
C ARG A 1069 4.57 6.69 -6.26
N GLN A 1070 3.38 7.18 -5.89
CA GLN A 1070 2.11 6.74 -6.50
C GLN A 1070 2.05 7.13 -7.99
N LEU A 1071 2.42 8.36 -8.33
CA LEU A 1071 2.43 8.84 -9.73
C LEU A 1071 3.33 8.01 -10.66
N ARG A 1072 4.41 7.42 -10.14
CA ARG A 1072 5.25 6.44 -10.86
C ARG A 1072 4.69 5.02 -10.85
N LYS A 1073 4.27 4.53 -9.67
CA LYS A 1073 3.92 3.13 -9.45
C LYS A 1073 2.53 2.76 -9.98
N CYS A 1074 1.64 3.73 -10.13
CA CYS A 1074 0.22 3.52 -10.33
C CYS A 1074 -0.28 4.04 -11.70
N ASP A 1075 0.67 4.46 -12.55
CA ASP A 1075 0.47 4.89 -13.94
C ASP A 1075 0.91 3.79 -14.92
N ARG A 1076 -0.05 3.19 -15.65
CA ARG A 1076 0.22 2.15 -16.66
C ARG A 1076 1.14 2.65 -17.77
N PHE A 1077 1.03 3.94 -18.09
CA PHE A 1077 1.79 4.59 -19.16
C PHE A 1077 3.07 5.28 -18.66
N TRP A 1078 3.53 4.98 -17.43
CA TRP A 1078 4.84 5.45 -16.94
C TRP A 1078 5.93 5.15 -17.96
N TYR A 1079 6.77 6.13 -18.30
CA TYR A 1079 7.58 6.02 -19.52
C TYR A 1079 8.56 4.83 -19.53
N GLU A 1080 9.05 4.38 -18.37
CA GLU A 1080 9.96 3.21 -18.26
C GLU A 1080 9.23 1.85 -18.17
N ASN A 1081 7.90 1.78 -18.19
CA ASN A 1081 7.15 0.53 -17.91
C ASN A 1081 7.46 -0.59 -18.93
N GLU A 1082 7.43 -1.84 -18.49
CA GLU A 1082 7.79 -3.02 -19.31
C GLU A 1082 6.66 -3.61 -20.17
N ASP A 1083 5.40 -3.23 -19.90
CA ASP A 1083 4.20 -3.72 -20.58
C ASP A 1083 4.32 -3.55 -22.12
N PRO A 1084 4.34 -4.66 -22.91
CA PRO A 1084 4.48 -4.61 -24.36
C PRO A 1084 3.46 -3.74 -25.10
N ALA A 1085 2.27 -3.49 -24.54
CA ALA A 1085 1.26 -2.65 -25.18
C ALA A 1085 1.59 -1.15 -25.10
N VAL A 1086 2.34 -0.70 -24.08
CA VAL A 1086 2.53 0.74 -23.77
C VAL A 1086 4.00 1.15 -23.59
N ARG A 1087 4.93 0.21 -23.55
CA ARG A 1087 6.38 0.48 -23.43
C ARG A 1087 6.95 1.26 -24.61
N PHE A 1088 8.01 2.01 -24.37
CA PHE A 1088 8.95 2.42 -25.42
C PHE A 1088 9.94 1.28 -25.72
N THR A 1089 10.61 1.28 -26.87
CA THR A 1089 11.74 0.35 -27.09
C THR A 1089 12.95 0.77 -26.25
N GLU A 1090 13.88 -0.14 -25.93
CA GLU A 1090 15.08 0.23 -25.15
C GLU A 1090 15.92 1.31 -25.83
N ALA A 1091 15.95 1.34 -27.16
CA ALA A 1091 16.59 2.41 -27.94
C ALA A 1091 15.88 3.76 -27.69
N GLN A 1092 14.55 3.80 -27.73
CA GLN A 1092 13.76 5.00 -27.45
C GLN A 1092 13.94 5.47 -26.00
N LEU A 1093 13.99 4.55 -25.03
CA LEU A 1093 14.32 4.88 -23.63
C LEU A 1093 15.73 5.43 -23.47
N ALA A 1094 16.71 4.87 -24.19
CA ALA A 1094 18.09 5.37 -24.17
C ALA A 1094 18.20 6.79 -24.76
N GLU A 1095 17.33 7.17 -25.68
CA GLU A 1095 17.22 8.54 -26.19
C GLU A 1095 16.49 9.49 -25.22
N ILE A 1096 15.35 9.09 -24.66
CA ILE A 1096 14.60 9.87 -23.64
C ILE A 1096 15.47 10.16 -22.41
N ARG A 1097 16.21 9.17 -21.91
CA ARG A 1097 17.07 9.31 -20.71
C ARG A 1097 18.20 10.34 -20.85
N LYS A 1098 18.48 10.84 -22.07
CA LYS A 1098 19.46 11.92 -22.32
C LYS A 1098 18.89 13.32 -22.09
N ILE A 1099 17.56 13.47 -22.09
CA ILE A 1099 16.90 14.78 -22.02
C ILE A 1099 17.11 15.44 -20.66
N THR A 1100 17.33 16.75 -20.71
CA THR A 1100 17.37 17.67 -19.58
C THR A 1100 16.53 18.91 -19.91
N LEU A 1101 16.04 19.61 -18.90
CA LEU A 1101 15.34 20.88 -19.12
C LEU A 1101 16.24 21.89 -19.84
N ALA A 1102 17.54 21.91 -19.55
CA ALA A 1102 18.49 22.77 -20.25
C ALA A 1102 18.51 22.53 -21.77
N LYS A 1103 18.34 21.28 -22.21
CA LYS A 1103 18.21 20.94 -23.64
C LYS A 1103 16.88 21.42 -24.24
N ILE A 1104 15.76 21.16 -23.56
CA ILE A 1104 14.43 21.59 -24.01
C ILE A 1104 14.38 23.13 -24.15
N LEU A 1105 14.95 23.87 -23.20
CA LEU A 1105 15.10 25.33 -23.33
C LEU A 1105 15.97 25.72 -24.54
N CYS A 1106 17.12 25.06 -24.74
CA CYS A 1106 18.03 25.35 -25.85
C CYS A 1106 17.42 25.14 -27.25
N ASP A 1107 16.62 24.09 -27.44
CA ASP A 1107 16.03 23.81 -28.76
C ASP A 1107 14.80 24.69 -29.06
N ASN A 1108 14.16 25.26 -28.04
CA ASN A 1108 12.93 26.04 -28.17
C ASN A 1108 13.08 27.56 -27.97
N MET A 1109 14.21 28.04 -27.43
CA MET A 1109 14.60 29.45 -27.48
C MET A 1109 14.74 29.96 -28.92
N ASP A 1110 14.50 31.25 -29.13
CA ASP A 1110 14.62 31.96 -30.40
C ASP A 1110 16.09 32.18 -30.80
N ILE A 1111 16.94 32.59 -29.85
CA ILE A 1111 18.39 32.80 -30.04
C ILE A 1111 19.15 31.69 -29.30
N GLN A 1112 19.56 30.67 -30.04
CA GLN A 1112 20.48 29.66 -29.52
C GLN A 1112 21.84 30.28 -29.19
N GLY A 1113 22.33 30.00 -27.99
CA GLY A 1113 23.59 30.52 -27.46
C GLY A 1113 24.19 29.52 -26.49
N GLU A 1114 24.54 29.97 -25.29
CA GLU A 1114 24.89 29.08 -24.18
C GLU A 1114 23.73 28.85 -23.21
N MET A 1115 23.82 27.75 -22.45
CA MET A 1115 22.98 27.38 -21.31
C MET A 1115 23.80 26.52 -20.34
N GLN A 1116 23.63 26.67 -19.03
CA GLN A 1116 24.26 25.82 -18.00
C GLN A 1116 23.67 24.40 -17.97
N ARG A 1117 24.50 23.42 -17.62
CA ARG A 1117 24.21 21.97 -17.74
C ARG A 1117 22.95 21.52 -16.99
N ALA A 1118 22.71 22.04 -15.80
CA ALA A 1118 21.50 21.78 -15.01
C ALA A 1118 20.70 23.08 -14.86
N ALA A 1119 19.46 23.11 -15.37
CA ALA A 1119 18.64 24.33 -15.42
C ALA A 1119 18.18 24.83 -14.04
N PHE A 1120 18.06 23.91 -13.06
CA PHE A 1120 17.63 24.19 -11.68
C PHE A 1120 18.76 24.64 -10.75
N ASP A 1121 20.02 24.40 -11.10
CA ASP A 1121 21.18 24.82 -10.31
C ASP A 1121 21.76 26.12 -10.86
N LEU A 1122 22.23 27.02 -9.99
CA LEU A 1122 22.86 28.28 -10.41
C LEU A 1122 24.11 28.02 -11.27
N PRO A 1123 24.44 28.90 -12.23
CA PRO A 1123 25.65 28.77 -13.05
C PRO A 1123 26.91 28.89 -12.19
N SER A 1124 27.90 28.05 -12.48
CA SER A 1124 29.19 28.02 -11.79
C SER A 1124 30.27 27.55 -12.75
N ASN A 1125 31.35 28.34 -12.88
CA ASN A 1125 32.46 28.07 -13.82
C ASN A 1125 33.10 26.67 -13.68
N PHE A 1126 32.89 25.98 -12.55
CA PHE A 1126 33.37 24.63 -12.32
C PHE A 1126 32.24 23.59 -12.15
N LEU A 1127 31.22 23.88 -11.32
CA LEU A 1127 30.21 22.88 -10.95
C LEU A 1127 29.02 22.81 -11.92
N ASN A 1128 28.67 23.92 -12.56
CA ASN A 1128 27.56 24.01 -13.51
C ASN A 1128 27.87 25.06 -14.59
N PRO A 1129 28.89 24.82 -15.44
CA PRO A 1129 29.32 25.81 -16.41
C PRO A 1129 28.26 25.99 -17.49
N ARG A 1130 28.12 27.23 -17.98
CA ARG A 1130 27.43 27.49 -19.25
C ARG A 1130 28.22 26.83 -20.38
N VAL A 1131 27.51 26.16 -21.28
CA VAL A 1131 28.08 25.56 -22.48
C VAL A 1131 27.17 25.87 -23.68
N PRO A 1132 27.70 25.94 -24.91
CA PRO A 1132 26.90 26.11 -26.12
C PRO A 1132 25.75 25.09 -26.24
N CYS A 1133 24.60 25.52 -26.75
CA CYS A 1133 23.38 24.69 -26.85
C CYS A 1133 23.55 23.40 -27.67
N ASN A 1134 24.53 23.34 -28.57
CA ASN A 1134 24.88 22.13 -29.33
C ASN A 1134 25.78 21.14 -28.58
N ALA A 1135 26.33 21.51 -27.41
CA ALA A 1135 27.10 20.64 -26.53
C ALA A 1135 26.23 19.91 -25.48
N HIS A 1136 24.94 20.25 -25.39
CA HIS A 1136 23.95 19.49 -24.61
C HIS A 1136 23.49 18.26 -25.41
N PRO A 1137 23.36 17.07 -24.78
CA PRO A 1137 22.85 15.87 -25.46
C PRO A 1137 21.50 16.13 -26.15
N ALA A 1138 21.30 15.53 -27.32
CA ALA A 1138 20.06 15.64 -28.09
C ALA A 1138 19.40 14.26 -28.27
N ILE A 1139 18.08 14.23 -28.31
CA ILE A 1139 17.28 13.05 -28.64
C ILE A 1139 17.47 12.67 -30.12
N ASN A 1140 17.95 11.46 -30.40
CA ASN A 1140 18.07 10.95 -31.77
C ASN A 1140 16.72 10.36 -32.21
N ILE A 1141 15.89 11.22 -32.81
CA ILE A 1141 14.51 10.87 -33.23
C ILE A 1141 14.43 9.66 -34.18
N ASN A 1142 15.53 9.27 -34.84
CA ASN A 1142 15.58 8.06 -35.68
C ASN A 1142 15.21 6.76 -34.93
N ALA A 1143 15.25 6.73 -33.59
CA ALA A 1143 14.73 5.61 -32.79
C ALA A 1143 13.19 5.42 -32.89
N TRP A 1144 12.46 6.37 -33.49
CA TRP A 1144 11.03 6.26 -33.82
C TRP A 1144 10.78 5.98 -35.31
N LYS A 1145 11.82 5.74 -36.12
CA LYS A 1145 11.67 5.49 -37.56
C LYS A 1145 11.13 4.09 -37.85
N GLU A 1146 9.94 4.00 -38.39
CA GLU A 1146 9.37 2.74 -38.89
C GLU A 1146 9.96 2.42 -40.27
N THR A 1147 10.64 1.27 -40.38
CA THR A 1147 10.94 0.68 -41.69
C THR A 1147 9.65 0.18 -42.35
N ALA A 1148 9.44 0.49 -43.63
CA ALA A 1148 8.29 0.00 -44.39
C ALA A 1148 8.17 -1.53 -44.30
N ARG A 1149 6.94 -2.02 -44.04
CA ARG A 1149 6.65 -3.43 -43.74
C ARG A 1149 7.29 -4.36 -44.79
N GLY A 1150 8.30 -5.13 -44.37
CA GLY A 1150 8.92 -6.21 -45.16
C GLY A 1150 10.42 -6.08 -45.45
N GLN A 1151 11.10 -4.97 -45.12
CA GLN A 1151 12.53 -4.79 -45.46
C GLN A 1151 13.56 -5.25 -44.43
N GLY A 1152 13.14 -5.90 -43.33
CA GLY A 1152 14.05 -6.41 -42.30
C GLY A 1152 14.76 -5.32 -41.50
N CYS A 1153 15.88 -5.67 -40.87
CA CYS A 1153 16.65 -4.82 -39.97
C CYS A 1153 18.05 -4.56 -40.55
N ILE A 1154 18.65 -3.42 -40.21
CA ILE A 1154 20.08 -3.17 -40.44
C ILE A 1154 20.82 -3.47 -39.13
N ILE A 1155 21.79 -4.37 -39.18
CA ILE A 1155 22.56 -4.87 -38.03
C ILE A 1155 24.04 -4.80 -38.40
N GLY A 1156 24.74 -3.79 -37.86
CA GLY A 1156 26.02 -3.35 -38.42
C GLY A 1156 25.83 -2.88 -39.87
N ASP A 1157 26.80 -3.14 -40.74
CA ASP A 1157 26.72 -2.79 -42.18
C ASP A 1157 25.88 -3.78 -43.02
N LYS A 1158 25.05 -4.63 -42.39
CA LYS A 1158 24.33 -5.73 -43.06
C LYS A 1158 22.83 -5.61 -42.91
N GLN A 1159 22.10 -5.80 -44.01
CA GLN A 1159 20.65 -5.95 -44.01
C GLN A 1159 20.27 -7.41 -43.72
N VAL A 1160 19.36 -7.62 -42.77
CA VAL A 1160 19.03 -8.93 -42.17
C VAL A 1160 17.52 -9.11 -42.17
N SER A 1161 17.02 -10.23 -42.70
CA SER A 1161 15.58 -10.50 -42.73
C SER A 1161 15.01 -10.79 -41.34
N VAL A 1162 13.74 -10.48 -41.11
CA VAL A 1162 13.03 -10.81 -39.85
C VAL A 1162 13.12 -12.32 -39.60
N GLY A 1163 13.53 -12.71 -38.39
CA GLY A 1163 13.82 -14.08 -37.98
C GLY A 1163 15.29 -14.54 -38.17
N GLN A 1164 16.15 -13.72 -38.79
CA GLN A 1164 17.59 -14.02 -38.94
C GLN A 1164 18.46 -13.23 -37.95
N SER A 1165 19.67 -13.74 -37.71
CA SER A 1165 20.66 -13.10 -36.83
C SER A 1165 21.90 -12.61 -37.58
N ALA A 1166 22.51 -11.54 -37.09
CA ALA A 1166 23.84 -11.09 -37.50
C ALA A 1166 24.63 -10.49 -36.32
N PHE A 1167 25.95 -10.44 -36.49
CA PHE A 1167 26.90 -9.92 -35.50
C PHE A 1167 27.34 -8.52 -35.95
N PRO A 1168 26.93 -7.43 -35.28
CA PRO A 1168 27.41 -6.08 -35.61
C PRO A 1168 28.83 -5.83 -35.09
N SER A 1169 29.30 -6.62 -34.12
CA SER A 1169 30.65 -6.59 -33.55
C SER A 1169 31.06 -7.99 -33.10
N PRO A 1170 32.35 -8.29 -32.85
CA PRO A 1170 32.81 -9.65 -32.58
C PRO A 1170 32.19 -10.28 -31.31
N CYS A 1171 31.77 -9.48 -30.32
CA CYS A 1171 31.17 -9.95 -29.07
C CYS A 1171 29.71 -9.52 -28.89
N THR A 1172 29.00 -9.16 -29.97
CA THR A 1172 27.56 -8.89 -29.95
C THR A 1172 26.86 -9.70 -31.03
N SER A 1173 25.73 -10.33 -30.71
CA SER A 1173 24.84 -10.98 -31.69
C SER A 1173 23.45 -10.36 -31.60
N CYS A 1174 22.85 -10.04 -32.75
CA CYS A 1174 21.50 -9.50 -32.80
C CYS A 1174 20.58 -10.33 -33.70
N ILE A 1175 19.33 -10.49 -33.31
CA ILE A 1175 18.25 -11.10 -34.10
C ILE A 1175 17.34 -9.99 -34.61
N CYS A 1176 17.04 -10.01 -35.91
CA CYS A 1176 16.03 -9.12 -36.48
C CYS A 1176 14.62 -9.62 -36.14
N THR A 1177 13.84 -8.81 -35.43
CA THR A 1177 12.42 -9.05 -35.12
C THR A 1177 11.54 -8.09 -35.94
N SER A 1178 10.22 -8.20 -35.79
CA SER A 1178 9.27 -7.20 -36.33
C SER A 1178 9.36 -5.83 -35.65
N GLU A 1179 10.04 -5.72 -34.51
CA GLU A 1179 10.28 -4.48 -33.76
C GLU A 1179 11.66 -3.86 -34.04
N GLY A 1180 12.56 -4.57 -34.72
CA GLY A 1180 13.94 -4.13 -35.04
C GLY A 1180 15.01 -5.16 -34.68
N GLY A 1181 16.27 -4.73 -34.67
CA GLY A 1181 17.40 -5.58 -34.26
C GLY A 1181 17.50 -5.69 -32.74
N ASN A 1182 17.16 -6.85 -32.17
CA ASN A 1182 17.31 -7.14 -30.74
C ASN A 1182 18.70 -7.77 -30.48
N CYS A 1183 19.53 -7.14 -29.65
CA CYS A 1183 20.95 -7.45 -29.49
C CYS A 1183 21.30 -8.01 -28.10
N ALA A 1184 22.21 -8.99 -28.07
CA ALA A 1184 22.75 -9.58 -26.84
C ALA A 1184 24.28 -9.68 -26.89
N SER A 1185 24.92 -9.36 -25.76
CA SER A 1185 26.35 -9.51 -25.55
C SER A 1185 26.75 -10.98 -25.44
N LEU A 1186 27.82 -11.38 -26.12
CA LEU A 1186 28.33 -12.74 -26.17
C LEU A 1186 29.38 -12.97 -25.08
N ARG A 1187 29.32 -14.15 -24.46
CA ARG A 1187 30.35 -14.64 -23.55
C ARG A 1187 31.44 -15.35 -24.34
N VAL A 1188 32.64 -14.77 -24.39
CA VAL A 1188 33.76 -15.36 -25.14
C VAL A 1188 34.38 -16.51 -24.36
N THR A 1189 34.48 -17.69 -24.99
CA THR A 1189 35.07 -18.90 -24.40
C THR A 1189 36.52 -19.14 -24.82
N ASP A 1190 36.90 -18.76 -26.05
CA ASP A 1190 38.30 -18.70 -26.50
C ASP A 1190 38.59 -17.40 -27.27
N CYS A 1191 39.32 -16.48 -26.64
CA CYS A 1191 39.81 -15.26 -27.29
C CYS A 1191 40.75 -15.54 -28.48
N ARG A 1192 41.41 -16.71 -28.54
CA ARG A 1192 42.24 -17.12 -29.70
C ARG A 1192 41.41 -17.66 -30.85
N GLN A 1193 40.17 -18.08 -30.65
CA GLN A 1193 39.22 -18.34 -31.73
C GLN A 1193 38.72 -17.00 -32.29
N LEU A 1194 38.34 -16.07 -31.42
CA LEU A 1194 37.89 -14.72 -31.81
C LEU A 1194 38.91 -14.02 -32.73
N LEU A 1195 40.20 -14.09 -32.39
CA LEU A 1195 41.33 -13.56 -33.17
C LEU A 1195 41.62 -14.28 -34.51
N ARG A 1196 40.91 -15.36 -34.82
CA ARG A 1196 40.94 -16.05 -36.12
C ARG A 1196 39.72 -15.72 -36.98
N GLU A 1197 38.68 -15.16 -36.39
CA GLU A 1197 37.40 -14.84 -37.05
C GLU A 1197 37.23 -13.33 -37.29
N TRP A 1198 37.86 -12.48 -36.46
CA TRP A 1198 37.79 -11.01 -36.51
C TRP A 1198 39.18 -10.38 -36.33
N SER A 1199 39.36 -9.14 -36.81
CA SER A 1199 40.67 -8.47 -36.71
C SER A 1199 40.97 -8.00 -35.27
N LYS A 1200 42.27 -7.84 -34.96
CA LYS A 1200 42.73 -7.28 -33.68
C LYS A 1200 42.12 -5.90 -33.41
N ASP A 1201 41.91 -5.09 -34.44
CA ASP A 1201 41.37 -3.74 -34.30
C ASP A 1201 39.86 -3.75 -34.04
N ASP A 1202 39.10 -4.67 -34.64
CA ASP A 1202 37.66 -4.79 -34.40
C ASP A 1202 37.37 -5.30 -32.98
N ILE A 1203 38.17 -6.27 -32.51
CA ILE A 1203 38.11 -6.82 -31.16
C ILE A 1203 38.50 -5.78 -30.09
N LEU A 1204 39.35 -4.80 -30.44
CA LEU A 1204 39.73 -3.68 -29.56
C LEU A 1204 38.78 -2.47 -29.63
N ARG A 1205 37.87 -2.41 -30.61
CA ARG A 1205 36.80 -1.39 -30.70
C ARG A 1205 35.52 -1.84 -29.99
N ASP A 1206 35.30 -3.15 -29.90
CA ASP A 1206 34.23 -3.75 -29.13
C ASP A 1206 34.58 -3.75 -27.63
N GLU A 1207 33.83 -3.00 -26.81
CA GLU A 1207 34.07 -2.90 -25.37
C GLU A 1207 33.81 -4.22 -24.62
N VAL A 1208 32.84 -5.02 -25.09
CA VAL A 1208 32.47 -6.32 -24.52
C VAL A 1208 33.57 -7.35 -24.79
N CYS A 1209 34.18 -7.30 -25.98
CA CYS A 1209 35.40 -8.04 -26.30
C CYS A 1209 36.60 -7.53 -25.50
N THR A 1210 36.78 -6.22 -25.40
CA THR A 1210 37.94 -5.62 -24.73
C THR A 1210 37.95 -5.95 -23.24
N ALA A 1211 36.78 -5.97 -22.58
CA ALA A 1211 36.63 -6.42 -21.21
C ALA A 1211 36.95 -7.92 -21.02
N GLN A 1212 36.56 -8.78 -21.97
CA GLN A 1212 36.75 -10.24 -21.86
C GLN A 1212 38.11 -10.75 -22.37
N CYS A 1213 38.74 -10.07 -23.32
CA CYS A 1213 39.91 -10.54 -24.07
C CYS A 1213 41.07 -9.53 -24.16
N GLY A 1214 40.90 -8.28 -23.71
CA GLY A 1214 41.89 -7.21 -23.88
C GLY A 1214 43.26 -7.48 -23.24
N PHE A 1215 43.33 -8.41 -22.26
CA PHE A 1215 44.59 -8.85 -21.66
C PHE A 1215 45.51 -9.60 -22.64
N LEU A 1216 44.94 -10.34 -23.60
CA LEU A 1216 45.68 -11.08 -24.63
C LEU A 1216 46.23 -10.19 -25.76
N LEU A 1217 45.78 -8.93 -25.84
CA LEU A 1217 46.05 -8.06 -26.99
C LEU A 1217 47.08 -6.96 -26.71
N ARG A 1218 47.50 -6.79 -25.45
CA ARG A 1218 48.44 -5.74 -25.02
C ARG A 1218 49.92 -6.07 -25.23
N GLU A 1219 50.28 -7.31 -25.57
CA GLU A 1219 51.67 -7.71 -25.86
C GLU A 1219 52.12 -7.33 -27.29
N SER A 1220 52.17 -6.03 -27.63
CA SER A 1220 52.83 -5.56 -28.87
C SER A 1220 53.14 -4.05 -28.90
N ALA A 1221 53.83 -3.50 -27.88
CA ALA A 1221 54.23 -2.09 -27.86
C ALA A 1221 55.53 -1.86 -27.07
N SER A 1222 56.71 -2.00 -27.71
CA SER A 1222 58.01 -1.84 -27.05
C SER A 1222 59.13 -1.39 -27.99
N ALA A 1223 59.09 -0.13 -28.45
CA ALA A 1223 60.26 0.58 -28.98
C ALA A 1223 60.06 2.12 -28.93
N ASN A 1224 61.15 2.84 -28.63
CA ASN A 1224 61.37 4.28 -28.78
C ASN A 1224 60.67 5.24 -27.79
N LEU A 1225 61.43 5.65 -26.77
CA LEU A 1225 61.19 6.83 -25.92
C LEU A 1225 62.56 7.44 -25.53
N PRO A 1226 62.86 8.71 -25.83
CA PRO A 1226 64.07 9.39 -25.34
C PRO A 1226 63.98 9.79 -23.86
N GLN A 1227 65.12 9.76 -23.16
CA GLN A 1227 65.23 9.78 -21.70
C GLN A 1227 65.15 11.18 -21.04
N SER A 1228 64.60 11.24 -19.82
CA SER A 1228 64.99 12.14 -18.70
C SER A 1228 64.08 11.83 -17.49
N LEU A 1229 64.51 11.62 -16.24
CA LEU A 1229 65.85 11.50 -15.61
C LEU A 1229 65.74 10.55 -14.37
N ASN A 1230 66.87 10.17 -13.74
CA ASN A 1230 66.95 9.03 -12.80
C ASN A 1230 66.51 9.30 -11.32
N PRO A 1231 66.01 8.27 -10.59
CA PRO A 1231 65.80 8.29 -9.14
C PRO A 1231 66.90 7.55 -8.31
N PRO A 1232 67.14 7.94 -7.03
CA PRO A 1232 67.89 7.17 -6.02
C PRO A 1232 66.96 6.37 -5.03
N PRO A 1233 67.49 5.45 -4.18
CA PRO A 1233 66.80 4.15 -4.03
C PRO A 1233 66.43 3.63 -2.61
N LEU A 1234 65.41 2.75 -2.60
CA LEU A 1234 65.21 1.48 -1.86
C LEU A 1234 65.51 1.29 -0.34
N ARG A 1235 64.53 0.62 0.32
CA ARG A 1235 64.58 -0.15 1.59
C ARG A 1235 64.77 0.70 2.88
N ASN A 1236 64.27 0.31 4.05
CA ASN A 1236 63.75 -0.98 4.57
C ASN A 1236 62.52 -0.73 5.51
N VAL A 1237 61.86 -1.62 6.27
CA VAL A 1237 62.09 -3.02 6.71
C VAL A 1237 60.76 -3.82 6.80
N ARG A 1238 60.36 -4.39 7.96
CA ARG A 1238 59.12 -5.17 8.21
C ARG A 1238 58.73 -5.15 9.71
N ASN A 1239 57.48 -5.52 10.00
CA ASN A 1239 56.89 -5.92 11.31
C ASN A 1239 56.61 -4.86 12.40
N GLY A 1240 55.43 -4.94 13.04
CA GLY A 1240 55.10 -4.24 14.29
C GLY A 1240 53.62 -3.83 14.48
N ARG A 1241 52.81 -4.67 15.14
CA ARG A 1241 51.59 -4.26 15.89
C ARG A 1241 52.05 -3.74 17.29
N PRO A 1242 51.27 -2.99 18.10
CA PRO A 1242 49.79 -3.01 18.17
C PRO A 1242 49.05 -1.67 18.51
N GLN A 1243 47.73 -1.79 18.71
CA GLN A 1243 46.83 -0.96 19.54
C GLN A 1243 46.70 0.56 19.29
N PHE A 1244 45.44 0.98 19.10
CA PHE A 1244 44.85 2.12 19.83
C PHE A 1244 43.49 1.69 20.43
N ARG A 1245 43.05 2.38 21.49
CA ARG A 1245 41.81 2.12 22.24
C ARG A 1245 40.66 3.03 21.77
N ASN A 1246 39.44 2.68 22.20
CA ASN A 1246 38.23 3.50 22.10
C ASN A 1246 38.44 4.95 22.58
N THR A 1247 37.74 5.87 21.92
CA THR A 1247 37.05 7.00 22.54
C THR A 1247 35.67 7.11 21.91
N ASP A 1248 34.69 7.58 22.68
CA ASP A 1248 33.27 7.34 22.43
C ASP A 1248 32.59 8.30 21.44
N GLY A 1249 31.44 7.85 20.93
CA GLY A 1249 30.27 8.71 20.72
C GLY A 1249 30.22 9.60 19.48
N PHE A 1250 29.50 9.14 18.46
CA PHE A 1250 28.34 9.89 17.94
C PHE A 1250 27.36 8.93 17.26
N ASP A 1251 26.24 8.67 17.92
CA ASP A 1251 25.17 7.78 17.45
C ASP A 1251 23.96 8.60 16.96
N SER A 1252 22.93 7.91 16.44
CA SER A 1252 21.61 8.41 16.05
C SER A 1252 21.49 9.24 14.75
N PHE A 1253 21.47 8.53 13.61
CA PHE A 1253 20.48 8.82 12.56
C PHE A 1253 19.85 7.57 11.91
N GLY A 1254 19.93 6.40 12.57
CA GLY A 1254 19.03 5.27 12.28
C GLY A 1254 17.65 5.52 12.91
N GLY A 1255 16.57 5.35 12.16
CA GLY A 1255 15.21 5.55 12.69
C GLY A 1255 14.08 5.63 11.65
N PHE A 1256 14.36 6.03 10.41
CA PHE A 1256 13.35 6.00 9.35
C PHE A 1256 13.12 4.57 8.83
N LYS A 1257 12.14 3.87 9.42
CA LYS A 1257 11.35 2.88 8.67
C LYS A 1257 10.45 3.62 7.67
N LEU A 1258 10.07 2.94 6.59
CA LEU A 1258 8.97 3.40 5.75
C LEU A 1258 7.68 3.49 6.59
N PRO A 1259 6.78 4.47 6.33
CA PRO A 1259 5.44 4.44 6.90
C PRO A 1259 4.71 3.19 6.40
N ASP A 1260 3.82 2.62 7.22
CA ASP A 1260 2.93 1.57 6.72
C ASP A 1260 1.92 2.21 5.74
N LEU A 1261 1.77 1.54 4.61
CA LEU A 1261 1.02 2.01 3.45
C LEU A 1261 -0.04 1.00 3.02
N THR A 1262 -0.21 -0.08 3.79
CA THR A 1262 -1.30 -1.04 3.66
C THR A 1262 -2.69 -0.37 3.59
N PRO A 1263 -3.00 0.71 4.36
CA PRO A 1263 -4.26 1.44 4.22
C PRO A 1263 -4.53 2.06 2.83
N PHE A 1264 -3.50 2.28 2.00
CA PHE A 1264 -3.61 2.91 0.68
C PHE A 1264 -3.57 1.90 -0.48
N ILE A 1265 -3.67 0.60 -0.17
CA ILE A 1265 -3.71 -0.49 -1.16
C ILE A 1265 -5.13 -1.11 -1.24
N ALA A 1266 -6.05 -0.72 -0.34
CA ALA A 1266 -7.42 -1.22 -0.29
C ALA A 1266 -8.45 -0.17 0.20
N LYS A 1267 -8.77 0.80 -0.66
CA LYS A 1267 -10.06 1.53 -0.73
C LYS A 1267 -10.33 1.88 -2.20
#